data_AF-V9DTP1-F1
#
_entry.id   AF-V9DTP1-F1
#
_cell.length_a   1.000
_cell.length_b   1.000
_cell.length_c   1.000
_cell.angle_alpha   90.00
_cell.angle_beta   90.00
_cell.angle_gamma   90.00
#
_symmetry.space_group_name_H-M   'P 1'
#
loop_
_entity.id
_entity.type
_entity.pdbx_description
1 polymer ?
#
loop_
_entity_poly.entity_id
_entity_poly.type
_entity_poly.pdbx_seq_one_letter_code
_entity_poly.pdbx_strand_id
1 'polypeptide(L)'
;MILSQVAADGFTKVVWVNLREEAVIYVNGRSFTARRSAMLNENDLVPGLTGHKIQVLETSMKLSLQEELKVADNQFEYWEEVALGENELIEDTAEPENVLTLPELYESAEVAKYQDAIQSLVYRRIPFERENAPEQGDVEMLTNLMEATENDGATAFVFNCQMGKRRTTTAMVIGRLICQRNTLDINALTPPEEIPENQNGSGNFAVIREVQTRLQYGREAKVWVDTAIDECATICNIRSVIHEYRDLSNAEAKPAKRSYYLHHAMSFLERYFYLIVFGAYMIEIHQKNSGEEPAPDTDEDTHPSFSKWLQQHPNIFRLLDDLGGVRYKSDKVLANCVLKMDHFFGIARIPFELTTNVPNYRRIANEPIFGTAQCLEQGIIDVIDHLRDEFDRAIWINLREEAVIYVTGRPFCVRHQDDLMVNVEYPGIEVDEITAIERQVKLELQDKVRKDNGLFMYWYEPREMVNDETMEHINPLMDVKTLTEVYEDATQQTEFDLRYARIPVSDETAPEEKDLDDMVRLLLPAFMNELGLQLPSDESNPAQKKLKTAVICNCQMGRGRTTTALVCVYMLRVVLEDSASCKPSLLKEILGSRGAGHRRQSAALIADFVVIRKLLKTLDNGSDCKLLVDYAIDQCEHMQNLRDCISQCRDLAMDRDLPSSKRDFFMLRAVNYLERYFYLVCFASYLLEEREHYFQRSLFVTWMNERYGSALYELLDNLCFEEEIGAETHVSSMRWRWRRKRKLVSRLE
;
A
#
# COMPACT_ATOMS: atom_id res chain seq x y z
N MET A 1 13.91 18.14 38.37
CA MET A 1 15.24 18.13 37.72
C MET A 1 15.22 18.69 36.30
N ILE A 2 14.52 18.08 35.32
CA ILE A 2 14.51 18.57 33.93
C ILE A 2 14.07 20.03 33.83
N LEU A 3 12.94 20.39 34.46
CA LEU A 3 12.45 21.79 34.49
C LEU A 3 13.46 22.76 35.12
N SER A 4 14.25 22.31 36.10
CA SER A 4 15.31 23.12 36.70
C SER A 4 16.46 23.37 35.74
N GLN A 5 16.84 22.36 34.95
CA GLN A 5 17.88 22.51 33.92
C GLN A 5 17.41 23.44 32.81
N VAL A 6 16.19 23.23 32.30
CA VAL A 6 15.61 24.09 31.25
C VAL A 6 15.53 25.55 31.69
N ALA A 7 15.15 25.81 32.95
CA ALA A 7 15.18 27.15 33.52
C ALA A 7 16.60 27.72 33.63
N ALA A 8 17.58 26.90 34.01
CA ALA A 8 18.99 27.30 34.09
C ALA A 8 19.59 27.63 32.71
N ASP A 9 19.11 26.98 31.65
CA ASP A 9 19.47 27.26 30.26
C ASP A 9 18.81 28.54 29.73
N GLY A 10 17.98 29.21 30.53
CA GLY A 10 17.41 30.53 30.24
C GLY A 10 15.99 30.50 29.66
N PHE A 11 15.39 29.32 29.49
CA PHE A 11 14.02 29.20 28.99
C PHE A 11 13.00 29.43 30.10
N THR A 12 11.89 30.10 29.76
CA THR A 12 10.80 30.41 30.71
C THR A 12 9.49 29.73 30.35
N LYS A 13 9.41 29.06 29.20
CA LYS A 13 8.26 28.27 28.79
C LYS A 13 8.72 26.89 28.34
N VAL A 14 7.90 25.88 28.56
CA VAL A 14 8.20 24.50 28.19
C VAL A 14 7.01 23.88 27.48
N VAL A 15 7.25 23.31 26.32
CA VAL A 15 6.31 22.43 25.63
C VAL A 15 6.83 21.00 25.74
N TRP A 16 6.11 20.17 26.49
CA TRP A 16 6.46 18.78 26.70
C TRP A 16 5.67 17.89 25.73
N VAL A 17 6.37 17.26 24.80
CA VAL A 17 5.80 16.39 23.77
C VAL A 17 6.12 14.93 24.08
N ASN A 18 5.09 14.17 24.43
CA ASN A 18 5.20 12.74 24.64
C ASN A 18 4.87 11.98 23.35
N LEU A 19 5.82 11.17 22.90
CA LEU A 19 5.80 10.46 21.62
C LEU A 19 5.35 9.00 21.74
N ARG A 20 4.87 8.57 22.92
CA ARG A 20 4.52 7.17 23.18
C ARG A 20 3.15 6.83 22.57
N GLU A 21 3.12 5.75 21.78
CA GLU A 21 1.90 5.14 21.22
C GLU A 21 1.20 4.24 22.26
N GLU A 22 1.95 3.76 23.24
CA GLU A 22 1.44 3.02 24.39
C GLU A 22 0.78 3.94 25.43
N ALA A 23 -0.33 3.50 26.03
CA ALA A 23 -0.97 4.18 27.14
C ALA A 23 -0.09 4.13 28.40
N VAL A 24 0.04 5.27 29.08
CA VAL A 24 0.86 5.43 30.29
C VAL A 24 0.05 6.10 31.39
N ILE A 25 0.05 5.50 32.57
CA ILE A 25 -0.46 6.10 33.80
C ILE A 25 0.67 6.23 34.83
N TYR A 26 0.48 7.08 35.82
CA TYR A 26 1.38 7.23 36.96
C TYR A 26 0.68 6.76 38.22
N VAL A 27 1.39 5.98 39.03
CA VAL A 27 0.93 5.53 40.35
C VAL A 27 2.02 5.89 41.36
N ASN A 28 1.68 6.65 42.40
CA ASN A 28 2.65 7.15 43.40
C ASN A 28 3.89 7.82 42.76
N GLY A 29 3.71 8.53 41.66
CA GLY A 29 4.80 9.21 40.93
C GLY A 29 5.67 8.32 40.04
N ARG A 30 5.41 7.00 39.93
CA ARG A 30 6.08 6.07 39.01
C ARG A 30 5.21 5.78 37.79
N SER A 31 5.81 5.66 36.60
CA SER A 31 5.07 5.42 35.35
C SER A 31 4.84 3.93 35.08
N PHE A 32 3.64 3.55 34.65
CA PHE A 32 3.24 2.19 34.31
C PHE A 32 2.54 2.11 32.95
N THR A 33 2.62 0.95 32.29
CA THR A 33 1.99 0.67 31.00
C THR A 33 1.39 -0.73 31.01
N ALA A 34 0.21 -0.91 30.39
CA ALA A 34 -0.38 -2.23 30.23
C ALA A 34 0.44 -3.12 29.26
N ARG A 35 0.52 -4.42 29.57
CA ARG A 35 1.22 -5.45 28.80
C ARG A 35 0.34 -6.69 28.72
N ARG A 36 0.48 -7.49 27.66
CA ARG A 36 -0.13 -8.83 27.62
C ARG A 36 0.61 -9.75 28.58
N SER A 37 -0.12 -10.53 29.37
CA SER A 37 0.46 -11.45 30.37
C SER A 37 1.44 -12.47 29.77
N ALA A 38 1.23 -12.87 28.51
CA ALA A 38 2.13 -13.77 27.79
C ALA A 38 3.41 -13.08 27.25
N MET A 39 3.46 -11.74 27.20
CA MET A 39 4.53 -10.97 26.57
C MET A 39 4.84 -9.68 27.36
N LEU A 40 5.28 -9.82 28.61
CA LEU A 40 5.55 -8.69 29.52
C LEU A 40 6.61 -7.70 28.99
N ASN A 41 7.54 -8.18 28.17
CA ASN A 41 8.62 -7.36 27.59
C ASN A 41 8.22 -6.64 26.30
N GLU A 42 7.01 -6.85 25.79
CA GLU A 42 6.51 -6.25 24.55
C GLU A 42 5.39 -5.27 24.85
N ASN A 43 5.38 -4.10 24.18
CA ASN A 43 4.28 -3.15 24.38
C ASN A 43 3.06 -3.74 23.68
N ASP A 44 1.90 -3.69 24.33
CA ASP A 44 0.67 -3.98 23.62
C ASP A 44 0.27 -2.75 22.80
N LEU A 45 0.65 -2.77 21.53
CA LEU A 45 0.47 -1.64 20.62
C LEU A 45 -0.76 -1.85 19.77
N VAL A 46 -1.58 -0.80 19.68
CA VAL A 46 -2.62 -0.67 18.68
C VAL A 46 -2.13 0.37 17.66
N PRO A 47 -1.71 -0.07 16.46
CA PRO A 47 -1.19 0.85 15.44
C PRO A 47 -2.23 1.92 15.06
N GLY A 48 -1.76 3.12 14.70
CA GLY A 48 -2.62 4.17 14.14
C GLY A 48 -3.55 4.89 15.13
N LEU A 49 -3.32 4.77 16.44
CA LEU A 49 -4.08 5.54 17.43
C LEU A 49 -3.60 7.01 17.47
N THR A 50 -4.56 7.93 17.47
CA THR A 50 -4.28 9.36 17.69
C THR A 50 -3.97 9.63 19.16
N GLY A 51 -3.27 10.74 19.44
CA GLY A 51 -2.96 11.15 20.81
C GLY A 51 -4.20 11.23 21.71
N HIS A 52 -5.32 11.74 21.19
CA HIS A 52 -6.60 11.78 21.90
C HIS A 52 -7.12 10.38 22.26
N LYS A 53 -7.10 9.42 21.32
CA LYS A 53 -7.54 8.04 21.59
C LYS A 53 -6.67 7.38 22.66
N ILE A 54 -5.36 7.61 22.63
CA ILE A 54 -4.46 7.09 23.66
C ILE A 54 -4.81 7.69 25.03
N GLN A 55 -5.12 8.99 25.11
CA GLN A 55 -5.55 9.62 26.36
C GLN A 55 -6.88 9.05 26.89
N VAL A 56 -7.81 8.69 26.00
CA VAL A 56 -9.05 7.97 26.38
C VAL A 56 -8.71 6.59 26.96
N LEU A 57 -7.79 5.85 26.34
CA LEU A 57 -7.30 4.57 26.88
C LEU A 57 -6.60 4.74 28.23
N GLU A 58 -5.80 5.79 28.42
CA GLU A 58 -5.16 6.12 29.71
C GLU A 58 -6.19 6.41 30.79
N THR A 59 -7.26 7.13 30.44
CA THR A 59 -8.38 7.39 31.35
C THR A 59 -9.10 6.11 31.73
N SER A 60 -9.38 5.24 30.76
CA SER A 60 -9.99 3.94 31.02
C SER A 60 -9.10 3.04 31.89
N MET A 61 -7.79 3.02 31.61
CA MET A 61 -6.79 2.26 32.37
C MET A 61 -6.70 2.78 33.82
N LYS A 62 -6.69 4.10 34.01
CA LYS A 62 -6.75 4.73 35.33
C LYS A 62 -8.00 4.30 36.10
N LEU A 63 -9.19 4.44 35.50
CA LEU A 63 -10.45 4.13 36.18
C LEU A 63 -10.53 2.65 36.59
N SER A 64 -10.11 1.75 35.68
CA SER A 64 -10.04 0.32 35.98
C SER A 64 -9.12 0.03 37.16
N LEU A 65 -7.91 0.61 37.18
CA LEU A 65 -6.99 0.41 38.29
C LEU A 65 -7.51 1.01 39.60
N GLN A 66 -8.15 2.18 39.55
CA GLN A 66 -8.75 2.79 40.75
C GLN A 66 -9.87 1.94 41.35
N GLU A 67 -10.66 1.25 40.52
CA GLU A 67 -11.66 0.29 40.97
C GLU A 67 -11.00 -0.94 41.61
N GLU A 68 -9.96 -1.49 40.99
CA GLU A 68 -9.19 -2.61 41.52
C GLU A 68 -8.57 -2.28 42.89
N LEU A 69 -7.92 -1.12 43.02
CA LEU A 69 -7.31 -0.67 44.28
C LEU A 69 -8.35 -0.54 45.40
N LYS A 70 -9.56 -0.03 45.11
CA LYS A 70 -10.64 0.06 46.11
C LYS A 70 -11.13 -1.32 46.58
N VAL A 71 -11.18 -2.29 45.66
CA VAL A 71 -11.58 -3.66 45.97
C VAL A 71 -10.48 -4.39 46.76
N ALA A 72 -9.21 -4.10 46.47
CA ALA A 72 -8.04 -4.75 47.04
C ALA A 72 -7.49 -4.05 48.30
N ASP A 73 -8.26 -3.15 48.95
CA ASP A 73 -7.84 -2.37 50.12
C ASP A 73 -6.48 -1.66 49.89
N ASN A 74 -6.38 -0.96 48.76
CA ASN A 74 -5.21 -0.23 48.28
C ASN A 74 -3.97 -1.09 47.96
N GLN A 75 -4.08 -2.42 47.93
CA GLN A 75 -3.02 -3.30 47.47
C GLN A 75 -2.81 -3.15 45.95
N PHE A 76 -1.59 -2.81 45.56
CA PHE A 76 -1.19 -2.60 44.17
C PHE A 76 -0.18 -3.64 43.73
N GLU A 77 -0.56 -4.49 42.78
CA GLU A 77 0.32 -5.50 42.20
C GLU A 77 0.77 -5.06 40.80
N TYR A 78 2.07 -5.12 40.54
CA TYR A 78 2.62 -4.80 39.22
C TYR A 78 3.85 -5.64 38.88
N TRP A 79 4.13 -5.77 37.58
CA TRP A 79 5.33 -6.47 37.12
C TRP A 79 6.48 -5.48 36.93
N GLU A 80 7.64 -5.79 37.51
CA GLU A 80 8.88 -5.01 37.38
C GLU A 80 9.93 -5.82 36.59
N GLU A 81 10.50 -5.21 35.56
CA GLU A 81 11.64 -5.76 34.84
C GLU A 81 12.92 -5.50 35.66
N VAL A 82 13.27 -6.43 36.55
CA VAL A 82 14.42 -6.32 37.46
C VAL A 82 15.76 -6.49 36.75
N ALA A 83 15.76 -7.21 35.62
CA ALA A 83 16.86 -7.32 34.68
C ALA A 83 16.32 -7.53 33.27
N LEU A 84 17.15 -7.35 32.23
CA LEU A 84 16.69 -7.39 30.84
C LEU A 84 15.97 -8.71 30.51
N GLY A 85 14.66 -8.62 30.29
CA GLY A 85 13.76 -9.74 30.00
C GLY A 85 13.26 -10.52 31.22
N GLU A 86 13.73 -10.21 32.42
CA GLU A 86 13.38 -10.87 33.68
C GLU A 86 12.37 -10.01 34.45
N ASN A 87 11.16 -10.55 34.65
CA ASN A 87 10.05 -9.83 35.28
C ASN A 87 9.66 -10.50 36.60
N GLU A 88 9.48 -9.69 37.64
CA GLU A 88 8.99 -10.14 38.95
C GLU A 88 7.68 -9.42 39.29
N LEU A 89 6.77 -10.12 39.96
CA LEU A 89 5.56 -9.51 40.52
C LEU A 89 5.92 -8.83 41.83
N ILE A 90 5.61 -7.54 41.91
CA ILE A 90 5.84 -6.70 43.09
C ILE A 90 4.49 -6.36 43.70
N GLU A 91 4.40 -6.50 45.02
CA GLU A 91 3.28 -6.03 45.83
C GLU A 91 3.66 -4.71 46.52
N ASP A 92 2.85 -3.68 46.33
CA ASP A 92 2.99 -2.36 46.94
C ASP A 92 1.61 -1.84 47.38
N THR A 93 1.54 -0.60 47.85
CA THR A 93 0.29 0.08 48.24
C THR A 93 0.12 1.38 47.47
N ALA A 94 -1.08 1.63 46.95
CA ALA A 94 -1.40 2.86 46.24
C ALA A 94 -2.82 3.32 46.56
N GLU A 95 -2.94 4.58 46.97
CA GLU A 95 -4.25 5.23 47.09
C GLU A 95 -4.82 5.45 45.67
N PRO A 96 -6.12 5.19 45.44
CA PRO A 96 -6.75 5.43 44.13
C PRO A 96 -6.54 6.86 43.61
N GLU A 97 -6.46 7.85 44.51
CA GLU A 97 -6.23 9.26 44.18
C GLU A 97 -4.83 9.53 43.61
N ASN A 98 -3.86 8.66 43.90
CA ASN A 98 -2.48 8.77 43.40
C ASN A 98 -2.30 8.15 42.01
N VAL A 99 -3.37 7.64 41.39
CA VAL A 99 -3.37 7.16 40.01
C VAL A 99 -3.70 8.33 39.08
N LEU A 100 -2.72 8.78 38.31
CA LEU A 100 -2.81 9.95 37.43
C LEU A 100 -2.58 9.55 35.97
N THR A 101 -3.36 10.13 35.07
CA THR A 101 -3.02 10.16 33.65
C THR A 101 -1.89 11.16 33.40
N LEU A 102 -1.25 11.10 32.23
CA LEU A 102 -0.23 12.07 31.86
C LEU A 102 -0.74 13.53 31.88
N PRO A 103 -1.91 13.88 31.29
CA PRO A 103 -2.44 15.24 31.39
C PRO A 103 -2.60 15.73 32.84
N GLU A 104 -3.20 14.91 33.71
CA GLU A 104 -3.39 15.24 35.13
C GLU A 104 -2.06 15.43 35.87
N LEU A 105 -1.05 14.60 35.56
CA LEU A 105 0.29 14.75 36.11
C LEU A 105 0.89 16.12 35.74
N TYR A 106 0.84 16.53 34.47
CA TYR A 106 1.40 17.80 34.03
C TYR A 106 0.61 19.03 34.53
N GLU A 107 -0.69 18.88 34.79
CA GLU A 107 -1.54 19.92 35.39
C GLU A 107 -1.39 20.00 36.92
N SER A 108 -0.85 18.97 37.56
CA SER A 108 -0.63 18.94 39.01
C SER A 108 0.26 20.09 39.47
N ALA A 109 -0.03 20.65 40.64
CA ALA A 109 0.77 21.74 41.21
C ALA A 109 2.23 21.33 41.45
N GLU A 110 2.48 20.04 41.72
CA GLU A 110 3.80 19.46 41.94
C GLU A 110 4.69 19.54 40.71
N VAL A 111 4.11 19.48 39.52
CA VAL A 111 4.83 19.54 38.24
C VAL A 111 4.74 20.94 37.62
N ALA A 112 3.53 21.49 37.49
CA ALA A 112 3.29 22.77 36.83
C ALA A 112 3.94 23.96 37.55
N LYS A 113 4.06 23.90 38.88
CA LYS A 113 4.69 24.95 39.72
C LYS A 113 6.01 24.50 40.34
N TYR A 114 6.61 23.43 39.80
CA TYR A 114 7.85 22.90 40.35
C TYR A 114 9.00 23.92 40.35
N GLN A 115 9.04 24.80 39.35
CA GLN A 115 10.08 25.80 39.17
C GLN A 115 9.46 27.14 38.78
N ASP A 116 9.58 28.15 39.66
CA ASP A 116 8.96 29.47 39.49
C ASP A 116 9.47 30.23 38.25
N ALA A 117 10.68 29.92 37.79
CA ALA A 117 11.24 30.50 36.56
C ALA A 117 10.52 30.00 35.29
N ILE A 118 9.86 28.84 35.35
CA ILE A 118 9.04 28.32 34.26
C ILE A 118 7.63 28.88 34.42
N GLN A 119 7.29 29.83 33.56
CA GLN A 119 6.01 30.54 33.55
C GLN A 119 4.88 29.72 32.91
N SER A 120 5.24 28.79 32.01
CA SER A 120 4.27 27.96 31.29
C SER A 120 4.84 26.57 31.01
N LEU A 121 4.05 25.54 31.30
CA LEU A 121 4.33 24.15 30.97
C LEU A 121 3.12 23.57 30.24
N VAL A 122 3.28 23.24 28.97
CA VAL A 122 2.20 22.72 28.11
C VAL A 122 2.51 21.29 27.72
N TYR A 123 1.62 20.36 28.07
CA TYR A 123 1.72 18.97 27.67
C TYR A 123 1.02 18.69 26.33
N ARG A 124 1.66 17.90 25.46
CA ARG A 124 1.10 17.41 24.20
C ARG A 124 1.41 15.92 24.01
N ARG A 125 0.44 15.18 23.48
CA ARG A 125 0.57 13.76 23.12
C ARG A 125 0.56 13.62 21.60
N ILE A 126 1.70 13.31 21.00
CA ILE A 126 1.90 13.17 19.55
C ILE A 126 2.57 11.81 19.31
N PRO A 127 1.81 10.70 19.22
CA PRO A 127 2.38 9.36 19.21
C PRO A 127 3.14 9.11 17.91
N PHE A 128 4.44 8.81 18.00
CA PHE A 128 5.19 8.31 16.86
C PHE A 128 5.22 6.80 16.90
N GLU A 129 4.97 6.14 15.77
CA GLU A 129 5.15 4.70 15.63
C GLU A 129 6.58 4.31 16.04
N ARG A 130 6.72 3.26 16.86
CA ARG A 130 8.03 2.86 17.39
C ARG A 130 9.00 2.46 16.29
N GLU A 131 8.55 1.67 15.32
CA GLU A 131 9.42 1.09 14.31
C GLU A 131 9.43 1.89 13.00
N ASN A 132 8.30 2.43 12.58
CA ASN A 132 8.19 3.17 11.31
C ASN A 132 8.49 4.68 11.49
N ALA A 133 8.59 5.42 10.39
CA ALA A 133 8.62 6.89 10.49
C ALA A 133 7.22 7.43 10.85
N PRO A 134 7.16 8.61 11.50
CA PRO A 134 5.90 9.21 11.94
C PRO A 134 4.94 9.45 10.77
N GLU A 135 3.64 9.39 11.03
CA GLU A 135 2.62 9.74 10.04
C GLU A 135 2.63 11.26 9.79
N GLN A 136 2.28 11.68 8.57
CA GLN A 136 2.34 13.09 8.17
C GLN A 136 1.52 14.02 9.09
N GLY A 137 0.35 13.59 9.58
CA GLY A 137 -0.45 14.37 10.51
C GLY A 137 0.23 14.65 11.85
N ASP A 138 1.06 13.72 12.35
CA ASP A 138 1.82 13.92 13.60
C ASP A 138 2.96 14.92 13.41
N VAL A 139 3.62 14.88 12.25
CA VAL A 139 4.67 15.83 11.86
C VAL A 139 4.10 17.23 11.63
N GLU A 140 2.92 17.33 11.02
CA GLU A 140 2.21 18.60 10.86
C GLU A 140 1.79 19.18 12.22
N MET A 141 1.25 18.35 13.13
CA MET A 141 0.92 18.79 14.48
C MET A 141 2.16 19.35 15.21
N LEU A 142 3.31 18.69 15.08
CA LEU A 142 4.58 19.17 15.64
C LEU A 142 5.03 20.48 14.97
N THR A 143 4.94 20.57 13.65
CA THR A 143 5.31 21.78 12.87
C THR A 143 4.48 22.97 13.32
N ASN A 144 3.16 22.85 13.31
CA ASN A 144 2.23 23.91 13.73
C ASN A 144 2.49 24.34 15.19
N LEU A 145 2.77 23.38 16.08
CA LEU A 145 3.05 23.65 17.49
C LEU A 145 4.35 24.46 17.67
N MET A 146 5.40 24.12 16.91
CA MET A 146 6.70 24.81 16.99
C MET A 146 6.65 26.19 16.34
N GLU A 147 6.05 26.31 15.16
CA GLU A 147 5.87 27.59 14.46
C GLU A 147 5.05 28.60 15.27
N ALA A 148 3.99 28.15 15.96
CA ALA A 148 3.20 28.99 16.84
C ALA A 148 4.00 29.57 18.02
N THR A 149 5.18 29.02 18.32
CA THR A 149 6.06 29.45 19.42
C THR A 149 7.40 30.04 18.96
N GLU A 150 7.71 29.99 17.66
CA GLU A 150 9.05 30.26 17.10
C GLU A 150 9.56 31.68 17.41
N ASN A 151 8.65 32.66 17.50
CA ASN A 151 8.99 34.07 17.68
C ASN A 151 9.25 34.50 19.13
N ASP A 152 9.11 33.61 20.12
CA ASP A 152 9.21 34.02 21.52
C ASP A 152 10.61 33.84 22.14
N GLY A 153 11.50 33.05 21.51
CA GLY A 153 12.87 32.81 21.96
C GLY A 153 13.00 32.24 23.39
N ALA A 154 11.89 31.91 24.03
CA ALA A 154 11.77 31.62 25.46
C ALA A 154 11.19 30.24 25.73
N THR A 155 10.67 29.58 24.69
CA THR A 155 10.09 28.24 24.72
C THR A 155 11.11 27.15 24.44
N ALA A 156 11.23 26.21 25.38
CA ALA A 156 11.96 24.96 25.18
C ALA A 156 11.00 23.82 24.80
N PHE A 157 11.40 22.99 23.84
CA PHE A 157 10.70 21.76 23.48
C PHE A 157 11.39 20.55 24.11
N VAL A 158 10.64 19.75 24.86
CA VAL A 158 11.13 18.51 25.48
C VAL A 158 10.40 17.33 24.88
N PHE A 159 11.13 16.44 24.21
CA PHE A 159 10.59 15.24 23.58
C PHE A 159 10.90 14.00 24.42
N ASN A 160 9.90 13.17 24.72
CA ASN A 160 10.14 11.90 25.40
C ASN A 160 9.44 10.72 24.73
N CYS A 161 10.12 9.57 24.77
CA CYS A 161 9.54 8.26 24.49
C CYS A 161 9.92 7.31 25.63
N GLN A 162 9.65 6.00 25.51
CA GLN A 162 10.00 5.03 26.56
C GLN A 162 11.49 5.05 26.96
N MET A 163 12.41 5.08 25.99
CA MET A 163 13.85 4.95 26.24
C MET A 163 14.65 6.23 25.92
N GLY A 164 13.99 7.30 25.46
CA GLY A 164 14.69 8.49 24.94
C GLY A 164 15.57 8.23 23.70
N LYS A 165 15.39 7.10 23.01
CA LYS A 165 16.23 6.64 21.89
C LYS A 165 15.57 6.95 20.54
N ARG A 166 14.82 6.00 19.97
CA ARG A 166 14.38 6.03 18.56
C ARG A 166 13.43 7.19 18.24
N ARG A 167 12.23 7.18 18.83
CA ARG A 167 11.17 8.18 18.60
C ARG A 167 11.63 9.59 18.97
N THR A 168 12.28 9.72 20.13
CA THR A 168 12.85 10.99 20.60
C THR A 168 13.86 11.57 19.63
N THR A 169 14.85 10.80 19.16
CA THR A 169 15.81 11.29 18.16
C THR A 169 15.09 11.74 16.88
N THR A 170 14.11 10.98 16.38
CA THR A 170 13.35 11.39 15.19
C THR A 170 12.65 12.73 15.37
N ALA A 171 11.95 12.94 16.49
CA ALA A 171 11.28 14.21 16.77
C ALA A 171 12.27 15.36 16.98
N MET A 172 13.44 15.11 17.58
CA MET A 172 14.51 16.11 17.70
C MET A 172 15.05 16.52 16.33
N VAL A 173 15.26 15.58 15.41
CA VAL A 173 15.70 15.89 14.04
C VAL A 173 14.64 16.74 13.33
N ILE A 174 13.36 16.35 13.39
CA ILE A 174 12.25 17.14 12.82
C ILE A 174 12.20 18.54 13.42
N GLY A 175 12.24 18.64 14.74
CA GLY A 175 12.24 19.93 15.45
C GLY A 175 13.44 20.80 15.08
N ARG A 176 14.61 20.21 14.89
CA ARG A 176 15.81 20.92 14.43
C ARG A 176 15.62 21.50 13.02
N LEU A 177 15.08 20.71 12.09
CA LEU A 177 14.77 21.17 10.73
C LEU A 177 13.76 22.32 10.74
N ILE A 178 12.71 22.23 11.57
CA ILE A 178 11.73 23.30 11.74
C ILE A 178 12.39 24.58 12.25
N CYS A 179 13.14 24.52 13.35
CA CYS A 179 13.80 25.68 13.93
C CYS A 179 14.84 26.34 13.00
N GLN A 180 15.50 25.58 12.13
CA GLN A 180 16.50 26.11 11.22
C GLN A 180 15.92 26.68 9.93
N ARG A 181 14.67 26.35 9.58
CA ARG A 181 14.07 26.67 8.28
C ARG A 181 14.27 28.13 7.89
N ASN A 182 13.95 29.06 8.79
CA ASN A 182 13.97 30.50 8.47
C ASN A 182 15.39 31.07 8.33
N THR A 183 16.40 30.38 8.86
CA THR A 183 17.82 30.77 8.80
C THR A 183 18.63 29.94 7.80
N LEU A 184 17.96 29.12 7.00
CA LEU A 184 18.60 28.17 6.11
C LEU A 184 19.31 28.88 4.96
N ASP A 185 20.63 28.70 4.83
CA ASP A 185 21.36 29.08 3.63
C ASP A 185 21.50 27.85 2.72
N ILE A 186 20.65 27.78 1.69
CA ILE A 186 20.65 26.66 0.74
C ILE A 186 21.98 26.56 -0.01
N ASN A 187 22.66 27.69 -0.27
CA ASN A 187 23.94 27.66 -0.98
C ASN A 187 25.02 26.94 -0.15
N ALA A 188 24.92 26.98 1.17
CA ALA A 188 25.79 26.25 2.08
C ALA A 188 25.52 24.74 2.09
N LEU A 189 24.38 24.28 1.56
CA LEU A 189 23.99 22.87 1.46
C LEU A 189 24.47 22.19 0.16
N THR A 190 25.30 22.87 -0.64
CA THR A 190 25.78 22.34 -1.91
C THR A 190 26.52 21.00 -1.69
N PRO A 191 26.04 19.89 -2.28
CA PRO A 191 26.66 18.58 -2.11
C PRO A 191 28.05 18.55 -2.78
N PRO A 192 29.00 17.75 -2.27
CA PRO A 192 30.28 17.53 -2.96
C PRO A 192 30.04 16.91 -4.36
N GLU A 193 30.84 17.32 -5.37
CA GLU A 193 30.71 16.84 -6.77
C GLU A 193 30.91 15.32 -6.91
N GLU A 194 31.72 14.69 -6.04
CA GLU A 194 31.91 13.24 -5.97
C GLU A 194 31.60 12.73 -4.56
N ILE A 195 30.63 11.84 -4.44
CA ILE A 195 30.34 11.10 -3.21
C ILE A 195 31.10 9.77 -3.30
N PRO A 196 32.13 9.52 -2.48
CA PRO A 196 32.83 8.24 -2.51
C PRO A 196 31.86 7.11 -2.17
N GLU A 197 31.63 6.18 -3.11
CA GLU A 197 30.71 5.04 -2.96
C GLU A 197 31.02 4.16 -1.73
N ASN A 198 32.25 4.24 -1.20
CA ASN A 198 32.78 3.35 -0.16
C ASN A 198 32.83 3.93 1.27
N GLN A 199 32.22 5.08 1.56
CA GLN A 199 32.07 5.50 2.96
C GLN A 199 30.89 4.78 3.63
N ASN A 200 31.19 3.66 4.31
CA ASN A 200 30.28 3.04 5.28
C ASN A 200 29.78 4.12 6.26
N GLY A 201 28.45 4.31 6.35
CA GLY A 201 27.83 5.33 7.21
C GLY A 201 27.31 6.59 6.48
N SER A 202 27.60 6.77 5.19
CA SER A 202 27.15 7.94 4.40
C SER A 202 25.64 8.00 4.12
N GLY A 203 24.89 6.93 4.44
CA GLY A 203 23.45 6.84 4.20
C GLY A 203 23.05 6.79 2.73
N ASN A 204 23.99 6.58 1.80
CA ASN A 204 23.73 6.57 0.36
C ASN A 204 23.13 5.24 -0.12
N PHE A 205 21.97 4.83 0.42
CA PHE A 205 21.24 3.65 -0.05
C PHE A 205 20.61 3.92 -1.43
N ALA A 206 20.29 2.87 -2.21
CA ALA A 206 19.71 3.00 -3.55
C ALA A 206 18.45 3.89 -3.56
N VAL A 207 17.49 3.61 -2.68
CA VAL A 207 16.29 4.43 -2.48
C VAL A 207 16.58 5.89 -2.13
N ILE A 208 17.66 6.15 -1.39
CA ILE A 208 18.07 7.50 -1.00
C ILE A 208 18.71 8.24 -2.17
N ARG A 209 19.43 7.56 -3.06
CA ARG A 209 19.93 8.17 -4.30
C ARG A 209 18.77 8.51 -5.24
N GLU A 210 17.80 7.62 -5.36
CA GLU A 210 16.63 7.85 -6.22
C GLU A 210 15.72 8.96 -5.67
N VAL A 211 15.51 9.06 -4.35
CA VAL A 211 14.72 10.17 -3.81
C VAL A 211 15.41 11.52 -4.01
N GLN A 212 16.74 11.56 -3.95
CA GLN A 212 17.52 12.78 -4.22
C GLN A 212 17.38 13.26 -5.66
N THR A 213 17.25 12.35 -6.64
CA THR A 213 17.10 12.70 -8.06
C THR A 213 15.68 13.12 -8.39
N ARG A 214 14.68 12.59 -7.67
CA ARG A 214 13.25 12.85 -7.91
C ARG A 214 12.74 14.12 -7.26
N LEU A 215 13.35 14.56 -6.16
CA LEU A 215 13.00 15.78 -5.44
C LEU A 215 13.76 16.98 -6.01
N GLN A 216 13.08 18.12 -6.18
CA GLN A 216 13.68 19.36 -6.69
C GLN A 216 14.90 19.81 -5.86
N TYR A 217 14.86 19.64 -4.54
CA TYR A 217 15.93 19.96 -3.59
C TYR A 217 16.47 18.71 -2.87
N GLY A 218 16.40 17.55 -3.54
CA GLY A 218 16.66 16.27 -2.88
C GLY A 218 18.06 16.14 -2.30
N ARG A 219 19.08 16.65 -3.00
CA ARG A 219 20.48 16.54 -2.56
C ARG A 219 20.77 17.47 -1.38
N GLU A 220 20.31 18.71 -1.47
CA GLU A 220 20.42 19.73 -0.42
C GLU A 220 19.68 19.27 0.84
N ALA A 221 18.47 18.73 0.67
CA ALA A 221 17.68 18.16 1.76
C ALA A 221 18.43 17.04 2.47
N LYS A 222 19.08 16.13 1.72
CA LYS A 222 19.91 15.08 2.33
C LYS A 222 21.05 15.66 3.17
N VAL A 223 21.82 16.61 2.64
CA VAL A 223 22.94 17.23 3.37
C VAL A 223 22.46 17.86 4.67
N TRP A 224 21.35 18.60 4.61
CA TRP A 224 20.77 19.25 5.76
C TRP A 224 20.25 18.25 6.81
N VAL A 225 19.52 17.22 6.36
CA VAL A 225 19.00 16.16 7.22
C VAL A 225 20.11 15.34 7.85
N ASP A 226 21.18 15.03 7.13
CA ASP A 226 22.34 14.31 7.68
C ASP A 226 23.01 15.10 8.81
N THR A 227 23.15 16.42 8.60
CA THR A 227 23.69 17.34 9.62
C THR A 227 22.80 17.36 10.85
N ALA A 228 21.48 17.49 10.67
CA ALA A 228 20.52 17.48 11.78
C ALA A 228 20.51 16.12 12.53
N ILE A 229 20.65 15.00 11.82
CA ILE A 229 20.80 13.67 12.41
C ILE A 229 22.06 13.59 13.27
N ASP A 230 23.18 14.13 12.79
CA ASP A 230 24.46 14.10 13.51
C ASP A 230 24.43 14.98 14.77
N GLU A 231 23.82 16.15 14.70
CA GLU A 231 23.59 17.01 15.88
C GLU A 231 22.70 16.33 16.94
N CYS A 232 21.75 15.49 16.53
CA CYS A 232 20.83 14.77 17.41
C CYS A 232 21.33 13.36 17.82
N ALA A 233 22.56 12.98 17.43
CA ALA A 233 23.04 11.60 17.49
C ALA A 233 23.49 11.11 18.88
N THR A 234 23.29 11.88 19.96
CA THR A 234 23.84 11.59 21.30
C THR A 234 23.50 10.17 21.80
N ILE A 235 22.27 9.70 21.58
CA ILE A 235 21.80 8.38 22.02
C ILE A 235 21.62 7.42 20.83
N CYS A 236 21.32 7.95 19.65
CA CYS A 236 20.95 7.18 18.47
C CYS A 236 21.27 7.97 17.21
N ASN A 237 22.09 7.42 16.31
CA ASN A 237 22.21 7.96 14.95
C ASN A 237 21.37 7.09 14.00
N ILE A 238 20.38 7.70 13.34
CA ILE A 238 19.44 6.99 12.45
C ILE A 238 20.20 6.24 11.35
N ARG A 239 21.22 6.85 10.74
CA ARG A 239 22.00 6.23 9.65
C ARG A 239 22.85 5.07 10.14
N SER A 240 23.50 5.21 11.30
CA SER A 240 24.30 4.13 11.88
C SER A 240 23.45 2.90 12.24
N VAL A 241 22.23 3.11 12.75
CA VAL A 241 21.32 2.01 13.12
C VAL A 241 20.88 1.19 11.91
N ILE A 242 20.70 1.81 10.74
CA ILE A 242 20.40 1.08 9.49
C ILE A 242 21.54 0.09 9.18
N HIS A 243 22.79 0.56 9.25
CA HIS A 243 23.95 -0.29 9.00
C HIS A 243 24.12 -1.37 10.06
N GLU A 244 23.94 -1.06 11.35
CA GLU A 244 24.01 -2.02 12.45
C GLU A 244 23.03 -3.19 12.23
N TYR A 245 21.75 -2.88 11.97
CA TYR A 245 20.75 -3.92 11.72
C TYR A 245 20.99 -4.68 10.41
N ARG A 246 21.50 -4.00 9.37
CA ARG A 246 21.91 -4.66 8.13
C ARG A 246 23.01 -5.69 8.38
N ASP A 247 24.03 -5.31 9.13
CA ASP A 247 25.18 -6.15 9.41
C ASP A 247 24.79 -7.32 10.33
N LEU A 248 23.93 -7.09 11.33
CA LEU A 248 23.32 -8.13 12.15
C LEU A 248 22.49 -9.12 11.32
N SER A 249 21.68 -8.62 10.38
CA SER A 249 20.92 -9.46 9.44
C SER A 249 21.85 -10.34 8.59
N ASN A 250 22.91 -9.74 8.03
CA ASN A 250 23.88 -10.45 7.19
C ASN A 250 24.67 -11.52 7.95
N ALA A 251 24.98 -11.28 9.24
CA ALA A 251 25.69 -12.22 10.10
C ALA A 251 24.79 -13.32 10.68
N GLU A 252 23.48 -13.10 10.77
CA GLU A 252 22.55 -14.03 11.41
C GLU A 252 22.22 -15.23 10.51
N ALA A 253 22.43 -16.43 11.04
CA ALA A 253 22.17 -17.68 10.36
C ALA A 253 20.69 -18.09 10.42
N LYS A 254 20.00 -17.77 11.53
CA LYS A 254 18.60 -18.15 11.75
C LYS A 254 17.64 -17.28 10.92
N PRO A 255 16.82 -17.84 10.01
CA PRO A 255 15.95 -17.07 9.13
C PRO A 255 15.02 -16.09 9.86
N ALA A 256 14.38 -16.52 10.96
CA ALA A 256 13.47 -15.66 11.72
C ALA A 256 14.17 -14.43 12.31
N LYS A 257 15.35 -14.61 12.91
CA LYS A 257 16.14 -13.50 13.47
C LYS A 257 16.74 -12.60 12.39
N ARG A 258 17.17 -13.18 11.27
CA ARG A 258 17.62 -12.43 10.09
C ARG A 258 16.51 -11.52 9.58
N SER A 259 15.31 -12.07 9.39
CA SER A 259 14.12 -11.32 8.98
C SER A 259 13.81 -10.19 9.96
N TYR A 260 13.86 -10.46 11.27
CA TYR A 260 13.69 -9.45 12.31
C TYR A 260 14.67 -8.28 12.16
N TYR A 261 15.98 -8.55 12.04
CA TYR A 261 16.98 -7.48 11.89
C TYR A 261 16.80 -6.71 10.58
N LEU A 262 16.53 -7.41 9.48
CA LEU A 262 16.30 -6.79 8.19
C LEU A 262 15.09 -5.87 8.19
N HIS A 263 13.98 -6.30 8.78
CA HIS A 263 12.78 -5.49 8.96
C HIS A 263 13.10 -4.18 9.72
N HIS A 264 13.90 -4.26 10.78
CA HIS A 264 14.33 -3.07 11.51
C HIS A 264 15.21 -2.15 10.66
N ALA A 265 16.18 -2.70 9.93
CA ALA A 265 17.02 -1.92 9.03
C ALA A 265 16.19 -1.18 7.97
N MET A 266 15.21 -1.86 7.37
CA MET A 266 14.27 -1.28 6.39
C MET A 266 13.37 -0.21 7.01
N SER A 267 12.89 -0.41 8.24
CA SER A 267 12.04 0.56 8.94
C SER A 267 12.80 1.85 9.25
N PHE A 268 14.08 1.75 9.64
CA PHE A 268 14.95 2.92 9.81
C PHE A 268 15.35 3.57 8.48
N LEU A 269 15.55 2.79 7.41
CA LEU A 269 15.79 3.32 6.07
C LEU A 269 14.60 4.14 5.57
N GLU A 270 13.39 3.63 5.77
CA GLU A 270 12.17 4.37 5.45
C GLU A 270 12.07 5.66 6.27
N ARG A 271 12.41 5.60 7.56
CA ARG A 271 12.45 6.78 8.41
C ARG A 271 13.44 7.82 7.92
N TYR A 272 14.61 7.38 7.49
CA TYR A 272 15.61 8.28 6.92
C TYR A 272 15.15 8.88 5.58
N PHE A 273 14.61 8.05 4.68
CA PHE A 273 13.98 8.50 3.44
C PHE A 273 12.92 9.58 3.70
N TYR A 274 12.03 9.33 4.66
CA TYR A 274 10.96 10.26 5.02
C TYR A 274 11.47 11.60 5.55
N LEU A 275 12.55 11.59 6.35
CA LEU A 275 13.18 12.82 6.84
C LEU A 275 13.77 13.64 5.69
N ILE A 276 14.35 13.02 4.67
CA ILE A 276 14.84 13.71 3.46
C ILE A 276 13.68 14.32 2.69
N VAL A 277 12.58 13.58 2.51
CA VAL A 277 11.37 14.09 1.86
C VAL A 277 10.81 15.30 2.61
N PHE A 278 10.72 15.22 3.95
CA PHE A 278 10.32 16.34 4.79
C PHE A 278 11.29 17.53 4.69
N GLY A 279 12.61 17.27 4.66
CA GLY A 279 13.63 18.29 4.46
C GLY A 279 13.46 19.03 3.12
N ALA A 280 13.18 18.32 2.03
CA ALA A 280 12.94 18.92 0.72
C ALA A 280 11.68 19.81 0.72
N TYR A 281 10.58 19.31 1.30
CA TYR A 281 9.37 20.10 1.53
C TYR A 281 9.66 21.40 2.30
N MET A 282 10.45 21.33 3.38
CA MET A 282 10.81 22.49 4.18
C MET A 282 11.66 23.51 3.40
N ILE A 283 12.55 23.05 2.52
CA ILE A 283 13.33 23.91 1.61
C ILE A 283 12.40 24.61 0.61
N GLU A 284 11.46 23.89 0.00
CA GLU A 284 10.50 24.47 -0.96
C GLU A 284 9.66 25.59 -0.34
N ILE A 285 9.16 25.37 0.88
CA ILE A 285 8.41 26.41 1.62
C ILE A 285 9.29 27.61 1.95
N HIS A 286 10.54 27.38 2.37
CA HIS A 286 11.47 28.48 2.66
C HIS A 286 11.77 29.33 1.41
N GLN A 287 11.97 28.70 0.25
CA GLN A 287 12.22 29.42 -1.01
C GLN A 287 11.04 30.28 -1.45
N LYS A 288 9.81 29.78 -1.33
CA LYS A 288 8.61 30.57 -1.62
C LYS A 288 8.43 31.78 -0.70
N ASN A 289 8.95 31.72 0.54
CA ASN A 289 8.97 32.88 1.45
C ASN A 289 10.05 33.92 1.09
N SER A 290 11.02 33.59 0.24
CA SER A 290 12.19 34.43 -0.07
C SER A 290 12.19 35.04 -1.48
N GLY A 291 11.19 34.74 -2.33
CA GLY A 291 11.10 35.29 -3.70
C GLY A 291 9.68 35.38 -4.31
N GLU A 292 9.42 36.57 -4.90
CA GLU A 292 8.30 37.04 -5.75
C GLU A 292 6.92 37.34 -5.11
N GLU A 293 6.38 38.52 -5.45
CA GLU A 293 5.00 38.93 -5.16
C GLU A 293 4.01 37.91 -5.74
N PRO A 294 2.97 37.51 -5.00
CA PRO A 294 1.99 36.55 -5.50
C PRO A 294 1.27 37.12 -6.73
N ALA A 295 1.08 36.26 -7.74
CA ALA A 295 0.26 36.60 -8.91
C ALA A 295 -1.17 36.97 -8.44
N PRO A 296 -1.86 37.95 -9.08
CA PRO A 296 -3.05 38.59 -8.50
C PRO A 296 -4.31 37.73 -8.35
N ASP A 297 -4.30 36.44 -8.71
CA ASP A 297 -5.50 35.63 -8.92
C ASP A 297 -5.49 34.25 -8.23
N THR A 298 -4.65 34.02 -7.20
CA THR A 298 -4.72 32.79 -6.38
C THR A 298 -5.20 33.10 -4.97
N ASP A 299 -6.31 32.47 -4.55
CA ASP A 299 -6.88 32.55 -3.20
C ASP A 299 -5.80 32.34 -2.11
N GLU A 300 -5.62 33.37 -1.29
CA GLU A 300 -5.01 33.49 0.06
C GLU A 300 -3.99 32.42 0.58
N ASP A 301 -2.72 32.81 0.59
CA ASP A 301 -1.84 32.93 1.79
C ASP A 301 -1.45 31.73 2.67
N THR A 302 -1.62 30.47 2.25
CA THR A 302 -1.11 29.34 3.06
C THR A 302 -0.31 28.33 2.23
N HIS A 303 0.98 28.14 2.58
CA HIS A 303 1.78 27.04 2.03
C HIS A 303 1.02 25.72 2.20
N PRO A 304 1.07 24.81 1.20
CA PRO A 304 0.41 23.52 1.35
C PRO A 304 0.99 22.81 2.57
N SER A 305 0.13 22.22 3.40
CA SER A 305 0.57 21.38 4.50
C SER A 305 1.41 20.19 3.98
N PHE A 306 2.22 19.57 4.83
CA PHE A 306 3.10 18.48 4.39
C PHE A 306 2.32 17.30 3.77
N SER A 307 1.19 16.93 4.37
CA SER A 307 0.25 15.95 3.85
C SER A 307 -0.23 16.32 2.45
N LYS A 308 -0.66 17.58 2.24
CA LYS A 308 -1.14 18.05 0.94
C LYS A 308 -0.03 18.07 -0.11
N TRP A 309 1.19 18.48 0.28
CA TRP A 309 2.36 18.44 -0.59
C TRP A 309 2.71 17.00 -0.98
N LEU A 310 2.69 16.05 -0.05
CA LEU A 310 2.92 14.63 -0.35
C LEU A 310 1.87 14.05 -1.31
N GLN A 311 0.61 14.43 -1.17
CA GLN A 311 -0.48 14.01 -2.06
C GLN A 311 -0.32 14.56 -3.49
N GLN A 312 0.43 15.65 -3.68
CA GLN A 312 0.81 16.18 -5.00
C GLN A 312 2.05 15.46 -5.58
N HIS A 313 2.76 14.68 -4.76
CA HIS A 313 3.95 13.94 -5.17
C HIS A 313 3.82 12.44 -4.88
N PRO A 314 2.75 11.77 -5.34
CA PRO A 314 2.48 10.37 -4.98
C PRO A 314 3.56 9.40 -5.48
N ASN A 315 4.29 9.78 -6.54
CA ASN A 315 5.41 8.98 -7.04
C ASN A 315 6.59 8.86 -6.06
N ILE A 316 6.72 9.75 -5.07
CA ILE A 316 7.82 9.68 -4.08
C ILE A 316 7.76 8.35 -3.33
N PHE A 317 6.60 7.97 -2.82
CA PHE A 317 6.50 6.77 -2.01
C PHE A 317 6.48 5.48 -2.85
N ARG A 318 6.21 5.55 -4.17
CA ARG A 318 6.47 4.43 -5.07
C ARG A 318 7.95 4.02 -5.10
N LEU A 319 8.87 4.95 -4.80
CA LEU A 319 10.28 4.62 -4.62
C LEU A 319 10.53 3.69 -3.42
N LEU A 320 9.62 3.69 -2.44
CA LEU A 320 9.68 2.73 -1.36
C LEU A 320 9.21 1.34 -1.78
N ASP A 321 8.43 1.23 -2.86
CA ASP A 321 7.94 -0.04 -3.39
C ASP A 321 9.10 -0.85 -3.95
N ASP A 322 9.97 -0.20 -4.75
CA ASP A 322 11.15 -0.82 -5.34
C ASP A 322 12.45 -0.60 -4.55
N LEU A 323 12.42 0.16 -3.44
CA LEU A 323 13.61 0.58 -2.68
C LEU A 323 14.73 1.17 -3.57
N GLY A 324 14.39 1.89 -4.63
CA GLY A 324 15.34 2.48 -5.58
C GLY A 324 15.87 1.47 -6.60
N GLY A 325 15.00 0.61 -7.14
CA GLY A 325 15.32 -0.32 -8.23
C GLY A 325 15.74 -1.73 -7.81
N VAL A 326 15.47 -2.12 -6.56
CA VAL A 326 15.71 -3.48 -6.08
C VAL A 326 14.77 -4.48 -6.75
N ARG A 327 15.34 -5.61 -7.17
CA ARG A 327 14.62 -6.69 -7.84
C ARG A 327 14.45 -7.92 -6.95
N TYR A 328 13.39 -8.69 -7.18
CA TYR A 328 13.22 -9.98 -6.53
C TYR A 328 14.33 -10.95 -6.94
N LYS A 329 14.82 -11.74 -5.96
CA LYS A 329 15.80 -12.79 -6.25
C LYS A 329 15.15 -13.91 -7.07
N SER A 330 15.78 -14.21 -8.20
CA SER A 330 15.35 -15.25 -9.12
C SER A 330 16.39 -16.35 -9.28
N ASP A 331 17.33 -16.55 -8.36
CA ASP A 331 18.43 -17.52 -8.52
C ASP A 331 18.15 -18.89 -7.88
N LYS A 332 17.33 -18.94 -6.83
CA LYS A 332 16.98 -20.17 -6.09
C LYS A 332 15.54 -20.17 -5.60
N VAL A 333 14.59 -20.14 -6.52
CA VAL A 333 13.16 -20.00 -6.24
C VAL A 333 12.59 -21.24 -5.53
N LEU A 334 13.03 -22.45 -5.92
CA LEU A 334 12.51 -23.70 -5.37
C LEU A 334 13.25 -24.18 -4.11
N ALA A 335 14.19 -23.41 -3.56
CA ALA A 335 14.98 -23.83 -2.40
C ALA A 335 14.15 -24.04 -1.13
N ASN A 336 13.11 -23.21 -0.91
CA ASN A 336 12.19 -23.30 0.24
C ASN A 336 10.71 -23.31 -0.22
N CYS A 337 10.49 -23.66 -1.48
CA CYS A 337 9.18 -23.63 -2.10
C CYS A 337 8.90 -24.95 -2.80
N VAL A 338 7.63 -25.27 -2.91
CA VAL A 338 7.11 -26.43 -3.63
C VAL A 338 6.18 -25.99 -4.75
N LEU A 339 5.91 -26.89 -5.69
CA LEU A 339 4.93 -26.67 -6.74
C LEU A 339 3.61 -27.31 -6.35
N LYS A 340 2.53 -26.52 -6.36
CA LYS A 340 1.16 -27.01 -6.18
C LYS A 340 0.40 -26.88 -7.51
N MET A 341 -0.32 -27.93 -7.89
CA MET A 341 -1.20 -27.92 -9.06
C MET A 341 -2.26 -26.83 -8.88
N ASP A 342 -2.37 -25.99 -9.90
CA ASP A 342 -3.18 -24.77 -9.84
C ASP A 342 -4.69 -25.09 -9.95
N HIS A 343 -5.02 -26.22 -10.58
CA HIS A 343 -6.37 -26.78 -10.64
C HIS A 343 -6.67 -27.59 -9.38
N PHE A 344 -7.78 -27.27 -8.70
CA PHE A 344 -8.21 -27.89 -7.46
C PHE A 344 -9.74 -28.06 -7.44
N PHE A 345 -10.24 -28.82 -6.46
CA PHE A 345 -11.67 -29.01 -6.28
C PHE A 345 -12.40 -27.68 -6.03
N GLY A 346 -13.42 -27.37 -6.83
CA GLY A 346 -14.16 -26.11 -6.70
C GLY A 346 -13.50 -24.90 -7.40
N ILE A 347 -12.50 -25.12 -8.28
CA ILE A 347 -12.01 -24.07 -9.17
C ILE A 347 -13.11 -23.54 -10.09
N ALA A 348 -13.96 -24.43 -10.62
CA ALA A 348 -15.13 -24.06 -11.40
C ALA A 348 -16.26 -23.57 -10.48
N ARG A 349 -16.72 -22.35 -10.72
CA ARG A 349 -17.78 -21.65 -9.98
C ARG A 349 -19.01 -21.35 -10.83
N ILE A 350 -18.84 -21.42 -12.16
CA ILE A 350 -19.93 -21.40 -13.14
C ILE A 350 -19.85 -22.68 -13.99
N PRO A 351 -20.96 -23.11 -14.63
CA PRO A 351 -20.94 -24.24 -15.55
C PRO A 351 -19.92 -24.05 -16.67
N PHE A 352 -19.30 -25.15 -17.12
CA PHE A 352 -18.39 -25.12 -18.26
C PHE A 352 -19.14 -24.80 -19.55
N GLU A 353 -18.76 -23.71 -20.21
CA GLU A 353 -19.32 -23.30 -21.50
C GLU A 353 -18.60 -23.99 -22.69
N LEU A 354 -17.28 -24.21 -22.56
CA LEU A 354 -16.44 -24.88 -23.56
C LEU A 354 -16.11 -26.32 -23.14
N THR A 355 -14.94 -26.52 -22.52
CA THR A 355 -14.47 -27.83 -22.06
C THR A 355 -14.05 -27.74 -20.59
N THR A 356 -13.82 -28.89 -19.95
CA THR A 356 -13.27 -28.95 -18.58
C THR A 356 -11.86 -28.35 -18.48
N ASN A 357 -11.18 -28.13 -19.60
CA ASN A 357 -9.85 -27.52 -19.66
C ASN A 357 -9.89 -25.99 -19.45
N VAL A 358 -11.07 -25.39 -19.58
CA VAL A 358 -11.30 -23.93 -19.57
C VAL A 358 -12.27 -23.55 -18.44
N PRO A 359 -11.85 -23.65 -17.18
CA PRO A 359 -12.72 -23.34 -16.05
C PRO A 359 -13.14 -21.86 -16.06
N ASN A 360 -14.41 -21.60 -15.71
CA ASN A 360 -14.96 -20.25 -15.57
C ASN A 360 -14.88 -19.37 -16.83
N TYR A 361 -14.80 -19.99 -18.02
CA TYR A 361 -14.93 -19.29 -19.30
C TYR A 361 -16.29 -18.59 -19.40
N ARG A 362 -16.27 -17.36 -19.90
CA ARG A 362 -17.48 -16.54 -20.12
C ARG A 362 -17.20 -15.38 -21.07
N ARG A 363 -18.21 -14.97 -21.83
CA ARG A 363 -18.23 -13.73 -22.61
C ARG A 363 -19.03 -12.64 -21.90
N ILE A 364 -18.58 -11.39 -21.97
CA ILE A 364 -19.33 -10.26 -21.43
C ILE A 364 -20.30 -9.73 -22.48
N ALA A 365 -21.60 -9.79 -22.17
CA ALA A 365 -22.67 -9.41 -23.09
C ALA A 365 -22.44 -10.03 -24.49
N ASN A 366 -22.50 -9.22 -25.55
CA ASN A 366 -22.13 -9.64 -26.91
C ASN A 366 -20.78 -9.04 -27.35
N GLU A 367 -19.98 -8.51 -26.43
CA GLU A 367 -18.70 -7.87 -26.74
C GLU A 367 -17.59 -8.89 -26.94
N PRO A 368 -16.49 -8.54 -27.65
CA PRO A 368 -15.36 -9.44 -27.88
C PRO A 368 -14.46 -9.57 -26.63
N ILE A 369 -15.05 -9.64 -25.45
CA ILE A 369 -14.38 -9.55 -24.15
C ILE A 369 -14.74 -10.79 -23.33
N PHE A 370 -13.72 -11.56 -22.93
CA PHE A 370 -13.87 -12.88 -22.34
C PHE A 370 -13.07 -13.01 -21.05
N GLY A 371 -13.62 -13.74 -20.08
CA GLY A 371 -12.95 -14.07 -18.83
C GLY A 371 -12.80 -15.56 -18.65
N THR A 372 -11.68 -16.01 -18.06
CA THR A 372 -11.47 -17.42 -17.71
C THR A 372 -10.60 -17.56 -16.46
N ALA A 373 -10.62 -18.73 -15.82
CA ALA A 373 -9.60 -19.13 -14.85
C ALA A 373 -8.32 -19.59 -15.58
N GLN A 374 -7.27 -19.93 -14.83
CA GLN A 374 -6.05 -20.48 -15.44
C GLN A 374 -6.40 -21.78 -16.19
N CYS A 375 -6.16 -21.81 -17.50
CA CYS A 375 -6.54 -22.93 -18.36
C CYS A 375 -5.49 -24.04 -18.34
N LEU A 376 -5.86 -25.26 -18.74
CA LEU A 376 -4.86 -26.24 -19.19
C LEU A 376 -4.30 -25.79 -20.55
N GLU A 377 -3.14 -26.34 -20.96
CA GLU A 377 -2.53 -26.02 -22.26
C GLU A 377 -3.51 -26.29 -23.42
N GLN A 378 -4.16 -27.46 -23.39
CA GLN A 378 -5.24 -27.78 -24.34
C GLN A 378 -6.42 -26.80 -24.25
N GLY A 379 -6.72 -26.27 -23.07
CA GLY A 379 -7.80 -25.29 -22.90
C GLY A 379 -7.54 -23.97 -23.61
N ILE A 380 -6.28 -23.56 -23.76
CA ILE A 380 -5.91 -22.38 -24.55
C ILE A 380 -6.24 -22.61 -26.03
N ILE A 381 -5.92 -23.80 -26.54
CA ILE A 381 -6.27 -24.23 -27.91
C ILE A 381 -7.79 -24.27 -28.09
N ASP A 382 -8.52 -24.88 -27.15
CA ASP A 382 -9.99 -24.97 -27.18
C ASP A 382 -10.64 -23.58 -27.28
N VAL A 383 -10.09 -22.57 -26.59
CA VAL A 383 -10.55 -21.17 -26.69
C VAL A 383 -10.21 -20.56 -28.06
N ILE A 384 -9.00 -20.76 -28.58
CA ILE A 384 -8.61 -20.21 -29.89
C ILE A 384 -9.49 -20.77 -31.00
N ASP A 385 -9.73 -22.08 -31.00
CA ASP A 385 -10.57 -22.74 -31.98
C ASP A 385 -12.02 -22.24 -31.91
N HIS A 386 -12.53 -21.96 -30.71
CA HIS A 386 -13.84 -21.34 -30.53
C HIS A 386 -13.91 -19.91 -31.08
N LEU A 387 -12.83 -19.11 -30.94
CA LEU A 387 -12.81 -17.70 -31.33
C LEU A 387 -12.59 -17.49 -32.84
N ARG A 388 -11.93 -18.42 -33.52
CA ARG A 388 -11.49 -18.24 -34.93
C ARG A 388 -12.65 -18.02 -35.91
N ASP A 389 -13.84 -18.53 -35.60
CA ASP A 389 -15.02 -18.35 -36.45
C ASP A 389 -15.55 -16.92 -36.44
N GLU A 390 -15.29 -16.14 -35.38
CA GLU A 390 -15.83 -14.79 -35.18
C GLU A 390 -14.74 -13.69 -35.23
N PHE A 391 -13.51 -14.00 -34.83
CA PHE A 391 -12.43 -13.05 -34.61
C PHE A 391 -11.22 -13.33 -35.50
N ASP A 392 -10.57 -12.25 -35.98
CA ASP A 392 -9.33 -12.36 -36.76
C ASP A 392 -8.11 -12.64 -35.88
N ARG A 393 -8.15 -12.17 -34.63
CA ARG A 393 -7.04 -12.26 -33.67
C ARG A 393 -7.51 -12.19 -32.22
N ALA A 394 -6.63 -12.53 -31.28
CA ALA A 394 -6.88 -12.40 -29.85
C ALA A 394 -5.71 -11.78 -29.08
N ILE A 395 -6.04 -11.04 -28.02
CA ILE A 395 -5.10 -10.59 -26.98
C ILE A 395 -5.46 -11.32 -25.69
N TRP A 396 -4.51 -12.09 -25.14
CA TRP A 396 -4.68 -12.81 -23.89
C TRP A 396 -3.87 -12.14 -22.78
N ILE A 397 -4.59 -11.59 -21.79
CA ILE A 397 -4.03 -10.86 -20.64
C ILE A 397 -4.07 -11.77 -19.41
N ASN A 398 -2.90 -12.17 -18.93
CA ASN A 398 -2.76 -12.86 -17.66
C ASN A 398 -2.47 -11.84 -16.54
N LEU A 399 -3.29 -11.86 -15.49
CA LEU A 399 -3.29 -10.89 -14.41
C LEU A 399 -2.52 -11.35 -13.16
N ARG A 400 -1.78 -12.47 -13.26
CA ARG A 400 -1.16 -13.11 -12.11
C ARG A 400 0.17 -12.45 -11.74
N GLU A 401 0.33 -12.02 -10.49
CA GLU A 401 1.65 -11.67 -9.93
C GLU A 401 2.48 -12.92 -9.58
N GLU A 402 1.82 -14.07 -9.43
CA GLU A 402 2.45 -15.30 -8.96
C GLU A 402 3.19 -16.02 -10.09
N ALA A 403 4.29 -16.71 -9.76
CA ALA A 403 5.03 -17.50 -10.74
C ALA A 403 4.24 -18.76 -11.11
N VAL A 404 4.02 -18.96 -12.42
CA VAL A 404 3.32 -20.13 -12.95
C VAL A 404 4.21 -20.89 -13.94
N ILE A 405 4.28 -22.20 -13.77
CA ILE A 405 4.97 -23.12 -14.68
C ILE A 405 4.01 -24.19 -15.17
N TYR A 406 4.10 -24.58 -16.44
CA TYR A 406 3.35 -25.70 -16.98
C TYR A 406 4.20 -26.96 -16.96
N VAL A 407 3.62 -28.06 -16.49
CA VAL A 407 4.22 -29.39 -16.55
C VAL A 407 3.18 -30.34 -17.14
N THR A 408 3.55 -31.04 -18.22
CA THR A 408 2.66 -31.99 -18.93
C THR A 408 1.30 -31.37 -19.29
N GLY A 409 1.29 -30.11 -19.72
CA GLY A 409 0.09 -29.36 -20.10
C GLY A 409 -0.77 -28.84 -18.94
N ARG A 410 -0.32 -28.99 -17.68
CA ARG A 410 -1.04 -28.50 -16.49
C ARG A 410 -0.30 -27.36 -15.80
N PRO A 411 -1.02 -26.32 -15.33
CA PRO A 411 -0.42 -25.21 -14.59
C PRO A 411 -0.10 -25.60 -13.14
N PHE A 412 1.05 -25.13 -12.66
CA PHE A 412 1.53 -25.23 -11.29
C PHE A 412 2.00 -23.86 -10.80
N CYS A 413 1.73 -23.57 -9.54
CA CYS A 413 2.17 -22.34 -8.90
C CYS A 413 3.07 -22.63 -7.69
N VAL A 414 3.99 -21.70 -7.42
CA VAL A 414 4.95 -21.79 -6.32
C VAL A 414 4.22 -21.55 -4.98
N ARG A 415 4.55 -22.37 -3.98
CA ARG A 415 4.01 -22.32 -2.60
C ARG A 415 5.13 -22.44 -1.58
N HIS A 416 4.98 -21.82 -0.41
CA HIS A 416 5.85 -22.13 0.73
C HIS A 416 5.57 -23.54 1.24
N GLN A 417 6.60 -24.28 1.64
CA GLN A 417 6.44 -25.65 2.11
C GLN A 417 5.58 -25.74 3.39
N ASP A 418 5.64 -24.71 4.23
CA ASP A 418 4.90 -24.63 5.49
C ASP A 418 3.48 -24.08 5.33
N ASP A 419 3.14 -23.53 4.14
CA ASP A 419 1.80 -22.99 3.84
C ASP A 419 1.45 -23.18 2.36
N LEU A 420 0.72 -24.28 2.08
CA LEU A 420 0.31 -24.67 0.74
C LEU A 420 -0.96 -23.96 0.24
N MET A 421 -1.67 -23.26 1.15
CA MET A 421 -2.94 -22.63 0.83
C MET A 421 -2.76 -21.19 0.31
N VAL A 422 -1.63 -20.56 0.62
CA VAL A 422 -1.33 -19.18 0.24
C VAL A 422 -0.32 -19.15 -0.91
N ASN A 423 -0.58 -18.33 -1.93
CA ASN A 423 0.35 -18.10 -3.02
C ASN A 423 1.67 -17.48 -2.50
N VAL A 424 2.80 -17.77 -3.15
CA VAL A 424 3.98 -16.90 -2.97
C VAL A 424 3.70 -15.60 -3.69
N GLU A 425 3.54 -14.53 -2.92
CA GLU A 425 3.23 -13.18 -3.41
C GLU A 425 4.51 -12.39 -3.70
N TYR A 426 4.44 -11.57 -4.74
CA TYR A 426 5.50 -10.64 -5.11
C TYR A 426 4.92 -9.24 -5.30
N PRO A 427 4.51 -8.55 -4.23
CA PRO A 427 3.89 -7.23 -4.34
C PRO A 427 4.75 -6.24 -5.12
N GLY A 428 4.15 -5.52 -6.08
CA GLY A 428 4.86 -4.55 -6.92
C GLY A 428 5.89 -5.15 -7.88
N ILE A 429 5.80 -6.45 -8.20
CA ILE A 429 6.71 -7.08 -9.17
C ILE A 429 6.48 -6.58 -10.60
N GLU A 430 7.57 -6.32 -11.30
CA GLU A 430 7.53 -5.95 -12.72
C GLU A 430 7.48 -7.20 -13.62
N VAL A 431 6.98 -7.02 -14.85
CA VAL A 431 6.77 -8.12 -15.81
C VAL A 431 8.08 -8.85 -16.14
N ASP A 432 9.19 -8.13 -16.30
CA ASP A 432 10.50 -8.72 -16.61
C ASP A 432 11.04 -9.55 -15.44
N GLU A 433 10.77 -9.13 -14.20
CA GLU A 433 11.16 -9.86 -12.99
C GLU A 433 10.39 -11.17 -12.82
N ILE A 434 9.06 -11.15 -12.92
CA ILE A 434 8.27 -12.39 -12.76
C ILE A 434 8.59 -13.38 -13.88
N THR A 435 8.84 -12.89 -15.10
CA THR A 435 9.31 -13.72 -16.22
C THR A 435 10.67 -14.37 -15.93
N ALA A 436 11.59 -13.63 -15.30
CA ALA A 436 12.88 -14.16 -14.89
C ALA A 436 12.75 -15.23 -13.78
N ILE A 437 11.85 -15.03 -12.82
CA ILE A 437 11.52 -16.02 -11.78
C ILE A 437 10.94 -17.29 -12.41
N GLU A 438 9.97 -17.18 -13.32
CA GLU A 438 9.37 -18.34 -14.01
C GLU A 438 10.41 -19.12 -14.82
N ARG A 439 11.31 -18.41 -15.52
CA ARG A 439 12.45 -19.03 -16.22
C ARG A 439 13.37 -19.77 -15.26
N GLN A 440 13.65 -19.20 -14.10
CA GLN A 440 14.46 -19.90 -13.11
C GLN A 440 13.75 -21.14 -12.55
N VAL A 441 12.46 -21.02 -12.21
CA VAL A 441 11.66 -22.16 -11.74
C VAL A 441 11.72 -23.30 -12.75
N LYS A 442 11.61 -23.00 -14.05
CA LYS A 442 11.82 -23.99 -15.12
C LYS A 442 13.18 -24.68 -15.01
N LEU A 443 14.28 -23.92 -14.95
CA LEU A 443 15.63 -24.48 -14.90
C LEU A 443 15.87 -25.35 -13.66
N GLU A 444 15.47 -24.85 -12.48
CA GLU A 444 15.57 -25.59 -11.22
C GLU A 444 14.75 -26.88 -11.24
N LEU A 445 13.52 -26.83 -11.76
CA LEU A 445 12.66 -27.99 -11.87
C LEU A 445 13.25 -29.03 -12.83
N GLN A 446 13.74 -28.60 -14.00
CA GLN A 446 14.39 -29.49 -14.96
C GLN A 446 15.62 -30.19 -14.37
N ASP A 447 16.45 -29.45 -13.63
CA ASP A 447 17.61 -30.02 -12.94
C ASP A 447 17.20 -31.02 -11.85
N LYS A 448 16.17 -30.70 -11.06
CA LYS A 448 15.65 -31.58 -10.00
C LYS A 448 15.11 -32.89 -10.59
N VAL A 449 14.21 -32.79 -11.57
CA VAL A 449 13.62 -33.96 -12.23
C VAL A 449 14.67 -34.81 -12.94
N ARG A 450 15.71 -34.21 -13.55
CA ARG A 450 16.83 -34.97 -14.13
C ARG A 450 17.61 -35.76 -13.09
N LYS A 451 17.86 -35.18 -11.92
CA LYS A 451 18.54 -35.87 -10.80
C LYS A 451 17.67 -36.98 -10.21
N ASP A 452 16.36 -36.78 -10.22
CA ASP A 452 15.37 -37.73 -9.71
C ASP A 452 14.91 -38.73 -10.79
N ASN A 453 15.72 -38.95 -11.84
CA ASN A 453 15.48 -39.91 -12.93
C ASN A 453 14.09 -39.77 -13.60
N GLY A 454 13.66 -38.53 -13.84
CA GLY A 454 12.39 -38.23 -14.50
C GLY A 454 11.20 -38.07 -13.53
N LEU A 455 11.39 -38.28 -12.23
CA LEU A 455 10.32 -38.13 -11.25
C LEU A 455 10.08 -36.66 -10.89
N PHE A 456 8.86 -36.19 -11.16
CA PHE A 456 8.36 -34.88 -10.79
C PHE A 456 7.44 -34.98 -9.57
N MET A 457 7.88 -34.42 -8.44
CA MET A 457 7.12 -34.32 -7.20
C MET A 457 6.32 -33.01 -7.17
N TYR A 458 5.03 -33.09 -6.83
CA TYR A 458 4.17 -31.91 -6.68
C TYR A 458 3.04 -32.13 -5.67
N TRP A 459 2.46 -31.03 -5.22
CA TRP A 459 1.28 -31.01 -4.36
C TRP A 459 0.02 -30.81 -5.19
N TYR A 460 -1.07 -31.44 -4.78
CA TYR A 460 -2.38 -31.24 -5.40
C TYR A 460 -3.47 -31.37 -4.34
N GLU A 461 -4.69 -30.98 -4.72
CA GLU A 461 -5.84 -30.99 -3.82
C GLU A 461 -6.84 -32.07 -4.27
N PRO A 462 -6.71 -33.33 -3.81
CA PRO A 462 -7.62 -34.41 -4.21
C PRO A 462 -9.06 -34.18 -3.78
N ARG A 463 -9.28 -33.43 -2.70
CA ARG A 463 -10.58 -33.06 -2.13
C ARG A 463 -10.47 -31.68 -1.50
N GLU A 464 -11.60 -31.00 -1.37
CA GLU A 464 -11.68 -29.63 -0.83
C GLU A 464 -10.87 -29.45 0.46
N MET A 465 -9.95 -28.48 0.44
CA MET A 465 -9.07 -28.09 1.56
C MET A 465 -8.11 -29.18 2.06
N VAL A 466 -7.87 -30.24 1.29
CA VAL A 466 -6.93 -31.32 1.61
C VAL A 466 -5.80 -31.34 0.59
N ASN A 467 -4.55 -31.07 1.01
CA ASN A 467 -3.37 -31.15 0.14
C ASN A 467 -2.65 -32.48 0.33
N ASP A 468 -2.34 -33.15 -0.78
CA ASP A 468 -1.51 -34.36 -0.81
C ASP A 468 -0.31 -34.14 -1.76
N GLU A 469 0.82 -34.76 -1.43
CA GLU A 469 1.97 -34.84 -2.31
C GLU A 469 1.86 -36.08 -3.22
N THR A 470 2.23 -35.94 -4.48
CA THR A 470 2.26 -37.03 -5.45
C THR A 470 3.45 -36.90 -6.39
N MET A 471 3.66 -37.92 -7.22
CA MET A 471 4.75 -37.95 -8.17
C MET A 471 4.35 -38.56 -9.51
N GLU A 472 4.97 -38.10 -10.58
CA GLU A 472 4.79 -38.66 -11.92
C GLU A 472 6.10 -38.63 -12.71
N HIS A 473 6.20 -39.47 -13.73
CA HIS A 473 7.36 -39.50 -14.60
C HIS A 473 7.17 -38.56 -15.80
N ILE A 474 8.09 -37.61 -15.99
CA ILE A 474 8.05 -36.63 -17.08
C ILE A 474 9.38 -36.58 -17.83
N ASN A 475 9.37 -36.04 -19.05
CA ASN A 475 10.56 -35.57 -19.73
C ASN A 475 10.81 -34.09 -19.39
N PRO A 476 11.81 -33.76 -18.55
CA PRO A 476 12.01 -32.39 -18.09
C PRO A 476 12.29 -31.39 -19.22
N LEU A 477 12.91 -31.83 -20.33
CA LEU A 477 13.25 -30.92 -21.43
C LEU A 477 12.04 -30.54 -22.29
N MET A 478 11.05 -31.42 -22.40
CA MET A 478 9.88 -31.24 -23.28
C MET A 478 8.62 -30.83 -22.50
N ASP A 479 8.44 -31.37 -21.30
CA ASP A 479 7.17 -31.28 -20.57
C ASP A 479 7.10 -30.04 -19.67
N VAL A 480 8.22 -29.38 -19.37
CA VAL A 480 8.29 -28.19 -18.50
C VAL A 480 8.35 -26.92 -19.35
N LYS A 481 7.33 -26.07 -19.25
CA LYS A 481 7.19 -24.84 -20.03
C LYS A 481 6.86 -23.64 -19.16
N THR A 482 7.43 -22.49 -19.48
CA THR A 482 7.01 -21.18 -18.94
C THR A 482 5.69 -20.76 -19.57
N LEU A 483 4.99 -19.79 -18.97
CA LEU A 483 3.77 -19.23 -19.56
C LEU A 483 4.01 -18.70 -20.97
N THR A 484 5.08 -17.94 -21.18
CA THR A 484 5.45 -17.41 -22.50
C THR A 484 5.56 -18.51 -23.56
N GLU A 485 6.27 -19.60 -23.24
CA GLU A 485 6.42 -20.74 -24.16
C GLU A 485 5.08 -21.43 -24.46
N VAL A 486 4.17 -21.56 -23.47
CA VAL A 486 2.85 -22.16 -23.68
C VAL A 486 2.00 -21.35 -24.67
N TYR A 487 2.01 -20.02 -24.56
CA TYR A 487 1.27 -19.18 -25.51
C TYR A 487 1.95 -19.09 -26.88
N GLU A 488 3.29 -19.11 -26.94
CA GLU A 488 4.03 -19.21 -28.20
C GLU A 488 3.72 -20.53 -28.92
N ASP A 489 3.72 -21.65 -28.20
CA ASP A 489 3.36 -22.97 -28.74
C ASP A 489 1.92 -22.98 -29.23
N ALA A 490 0.97 -22.43 -28.46
CA ALA A 490 -0.43 -22.32 -28.89
C ALA A 490 -0.58 -21.46 -30.16
N THR A 491 0.17 -20.37 -30.27
CA THR A 491 0.18 -19.50 -31.45
C THR A 491 0.71 -20.26 -32.68
N GLN A 492 1.80 -21.01 -32.52
CA GLN A 492 2.40 -21.81 -33.60
C GLN A 492 1.51 -22.98 -34.03
N GLN A 493 0.94 -23.71 -33.06
CA GLN A 493 0.10 -24.88 -33.32
C GLN A 493 -1.19 -24.50 -34.05
N THR A 494 -1.78 -23.37 -33.69
CA THR A 494 -3.07 -22.94 -34.21
C THR A 494 -2.97 -22.01 -35.42
N GLU A 495 -1.78 -21.45 -35.70
CA GLU A 495 -1.59 -20.40 -36.72
C GLU A 495 -2.59 -19.23 -36.56
N PHE A 496 -3.08 -18.99 -35.34
CA PHE A 496 -3.96 -17.86 -35.02
C PHE A 496 -3.14 -16.67 -34.53
N ASP A 497 -3.55 -15.44 -34.87
CA ASP A 497 -2.90 -14.23 -34.35
C ASP A 497 -3.26 -14.06 -32.87
N LEU A 498 -2.44 -14.67 -32.00
CA LEU A 498 -2.58 -14.62 -30.56
C LEU A 498 -1.45 -13.81 -29.94
N ARG A 499 -1.80 -12.72 -29.26
CA ARG A 499 -0.86 -11.91 -28.49
C ARG A 499 -1.02 -12.17 -27.00
N TYR A 500 -0.02 -12.79 -26.39
CA TYR A 500 0.07 -12.91 -24.93
C TYR A 500 0.60 -11.63 -24.28
N ALA A 501 0.02 -11.25 -23.14
CA ALA A 501 0.48 -10.15 -22.30
C ALA A 501 0.32 -10.51 -20.81
N ARG A 502 1.22 -9.97 -19.98
CA ARG A 502 1.22 -10.12 -18.52
C ARG A 502 1.06 -8.75 -17.87
N ILE A 503 0.10 -8.61 -16.96
CA ILE A 503 -0.08 -7.42 -16.10
C ILE A 503 -0.21 -7.94 -14.66
N PRO A 504 0.87 -8.02 -13.89
CA PRO A 504 0.87 -8.67 -12.58
C PRO A 504 0.12 -7.82 -11.55
N VAL A 505 -1.11 -8.23 -11.23
CA VAL A 505 -1.94 -7.55 -10.22
C VAL A 505 -1.92 -8.38 -8.93
N SER A 506 -1.68 -7.71 -7.80
CA SER A 506 -1.67 -8.36 -6.50
C SER A 506 -3.03 -8.90 -6.07
N ASP A 507 -3.04 -10.10 -5.50
CA ASP A 507 -4.30 -10.78 -5.21
C ASP A 507 -5.14 -10.03 -4.17
N GLU A 508 -6.46 -10.10 -4.31
CA GLU A 508 -7.45 -9.41 -3.45
C GLU A 508 -7.33 -7.88 -3.31
N THR A 509 -6.34 -7.22 -3.90
CA THR A 509 -6.16 -5.74 -3.88
C THR A 509 -6.76 -5.07 -5.13
N ALA A 510 -6.76 -3.73 -5.17
CA ALA A 510 -7.08 -2.97 -6.37
C ALA A 510 -5.88 -2.95 -7.34
N PRO A 511 -6.10 -3.00 -8.67
CA PRO A 511 -5.04 -2.72 -9.64
C PRO A 511 -4.38 -1.39 -9.34
N GLU A 512 -3.08 -1.31 -9.60
CA GLU A 512 -2.34 -0.06 -9.52
C GLU A 512 -2.69 0.84 -10.70
N GLU A 513 -2.46 2.12 -10.51
CA GLU A 513 -2.65 3.11 -11.57
C GLU A 513 -1.82 2.75 -12.81
N LYS A 514 -0.60 2.23 -12.63
CA LYS A 514 0.26 1.75 -13.73
C LYS A 514 -0.35 0.57 -14.48
N ASP A 515 -1.06 -0.32 -13.78
CA ASP A 515 -1.68 -1.50 -14.40
C ASP A 515 -2.84 -1.06 -15.33
N LEU A 516 -3.54 0.02 -14.97
CA LEU A 516 -4.59 0.63 -15.80
C LEU A 516 -4.00 1.35 -17.02
N ASP A 517 -2.88 2.04 -16.88
CA ASP A 517 -2.12 2.58 -18.01
C ASP A 517 -1.72 1.45 -18.99
N ASP A 518 -1.18 0.34 -18.48
CA ASP A 518 -0.74 -0.78 -19.30
C ASP A 518 -1.89 -1.46 -20.03
N MET A 519 -3.07 -1.58 -19.39
CA MET A 519 -4.29 -2.02 -20.06
C MET A 519 -4.68 -1.10 -21.22
N VAL A 520 -4.65 0.23 -21.01
CA VAL A 520 -4.97 1.21 -22.07
C VAL A 520 -3.95 1.10 -23.21
N ARG A 521 -2.64 1.11 -22.91
CA ARG A 521 -1.57 1.00 -23.93
C ARG A 521 -1.69 -0.28 -24.75
N LEU A 522 -2.04 -1.39 -24.11
CA LEU A 522 -2.17 -2.69 -24.76
C LEU A 522 -3.38 -2.77 -25.70
N LEU A 523 -4.54 -2.26 -25.25
CA LEU A 523 -5.83 -2.51 -25.89
C LEU A 523 -6.29 -1.40 -26.82
N LEU A 524 -5.93 -0.15 -26.54
CA LEU A 524 -6.35 1.01 -27.31
C LEU A 524 -6.03 0.86 -28.81
N PRO A 525 -4.81 0.46 -29.24
CA PRO A 525 -4.53 0.30 -30.66
C PRO A 525 -5.41 -0.75 -31.34
N ALA A 526 -5.78 -1.81 -30.61
CA ALA A 526 -6.60 -2.90 -31.14
C ALA A 526 -8.05 -2.48 -31.33
N PHE A 527 -8.65 -1.83 -30.32
CA PHE A 527 -10.01 -1.32 -30.42
C PHE A 527 -10.14 -0.19 -31.44
N MET A 528 -9.16 0.72 -31.51
CA MET A 528 -9.17 1.76 -32.54
C MET A 528 -9.13 1.18 -33.95
N ASN A 529 -8.26 0.19 -34.21
CA ASN A 529 -8.20 -0.48 -35.52
C ASN A 529 -9.54 -1.15 -35.90
N GLU A 530 -10.15 -1.89 -34.97
CA GLU A 530 -11.41 -2.58 -35.21
C GLU A 530 -12.55 -1.58 -35.51
N LEU A 531 -12.65 -0.51 -34.72
CA LEU A 531 -13.65 0.53 -34.90
C LEU A 531 -13.36 1.42 -36.13
N GLY A 532 -12.13 1.40 -36.63
CA GLY A 532 -11.68 2.28 -37.71
C GLY A 532 -11.48 3.73 -37.27
N LEU A 533 -11.13 3.93 -36.01
CA LEU A 533 -10.70 5.21 -35.48
C LEU A 533 -9.23 5.42 -35.86
N GLN A 534 -8.89 6.64 -36.27
CA GLN A 534 -7.51 7.02 -36.63
C GLN A 534 -7.06 8.18 -35.75
N LEU A 535 -5.79 8.18 -35.39
CA LEU A 535 -5.20 9.32 -34.71
C LEU A 535 -5.10 10.50 -35.69
N PRO A 536 -5.23 11.75 -35.20
CA PRO A 536 -5.09 12.94 -36.06
C PRO A 536 -3.73 13.03 -36.77
N SER A 537 -2.70 12.37 -36.24
CA SER A 537 -1.33 12.34 -36.74
C SER A 537 -1.03 11.24 -37.76
N ASP A 538 -1.94 10.28 -37.96
CA ASP A 538 -1.71 9.21 -38.94
C ASP A 538 -1.97 9.72 -40.35
N GLU A 539 -0.96 9.66 -41.23
CA GLU A 539 -1.18 9.87 -42.66
C GLU A 539 -2.21 8.85 -43.16
N SER A 540 -3.27 9.35 -43.80
CA SER A 540 -4.41 8.55 -44.24
C SER A 540 -3.94 7.36 -45.07
N ASN A 541 -3.93 6.16 -44.47
CA ASN A 541 -3.70 4.91 -45.18
C ASN A 541 -5.04 4.16 -45.28
N PRO A 542 -5.87 4.45 -46.30
CA PRO A 542 -7.23 3.89 -46.44
C PRO A 542 -7.27 2.37 -46.67
N ALA A 543 -6.12 1.69 -46.67
CA ALA A 543 -6.00 0.25 -46.91
C ALA A 543 -5.81 -0.60 -45.63
N GLN A 544 -5.82 -0.01 -44.42
CA GLN A 544 -5.59 -0.80 -43.21
C GLN A 544 -6.77 -1.75 -42.93
N LYS A 545 -6.52 -3.07 -42.98
CA LYS A 545 -7.53 -4.10 -42.67
C LYS A 545 -8.05 -3.89 -41.25
N LYS A 546 -9.37 -3.78 -41.09
CA LYS A 546 -10.02 -3.82 -39.77
C LYS A 546 -9.99 -5.25 -39.27
N LEU A 547 -9.36 -5.49 -38.13
CA LEU A 547 -9.25 -6.80 -37.52
C LEU A 547 -10.17 -6.88 -36.31
N LYS A 548 -11.09 -7.85 -36.29
CA LYS A 548 -11.89 -8.15 -35.10
C LYS A 548 -11.00 -8.80 -34.05
N THR A 549 -10.90 -8.16 -32.88
CA THR A 549 -9.96 -8.58 -31.84
C THR A 549 -10.71 -9.08 -30.61
N ALA A 550 -10.55 -10.36 -30.27
CA ALA A 550 -10.99 -10.87 -28.97
C ALA A 550 -10.00 -10.48 -27.86
N VAL A 551 -10.51 -10.15 -26.68
CA VAL A 551 -9.69 -9.86 -25.48
C VAL A 551 -10.06 -10.86 -24.40
N ILE A 552 -9.09 -11.65 -23.95
CA ILE A 552 -9.27 -12.67 -22.92
C ILE A 552 -8.50 -12.24 -21.68
N CYS A 553 -9.15 -12.21 -20.51
CA CYS A 553 -8.52 -11.92 -19.24
C CYS A 553 -8.56 -13.16 -18.33
N ASN A 554 -7.43 -13.51 -17.71
CA ASN A 554 -7.38 -14.61 -16.75
C ASN A 554 -6.57 -14.26 -15.49
N CYS A 555 -6.94 -14.86 -14.37
CA CYS A 555 -6.13 -14.97 -13.16
C CYS A 555 -6.17 -16.43 -12.70
N GLN A 556 -5.85 -16.73 -11.44
CA GLN A 556 -5.92 -18.10 -10.92
C GLN A 556 -7.32 -18.71 -11.08
N MET A 557 -8.34 -18.11 -10.45
CA MET A 557 -9.72 -18.62 -10.46
C MET A 557 -10.64 -17.93 -11.47
N GLY A 558 -10.18 -16.88 -12.17
CA GLY A 558 -11.06 -16.13 -13.06
C GLY A 558 -12.12 -15.28 -12.34
N ARG A 559 -11.86 -14.91 -11.07
CA ARG A 559 -12.81 -14.22 -10.17
C ARG A 559 -12.43 -12.76 -9.87
N GLY A 560 -11.54 -12.52 -8.89
CA GLY A 560 -11.17 -11.17 -8.41
C GLY A 560 -10.58 -10.28 -9.49
N ARG A 561 -9.31 -10.54 -9.81
CA ARG A 561 -8.52 -9.81 -10.80
C ARG A 561 -9.18 -9.84 -12.18
N THR A 562 -9.61 -11.02 -12.65
CA THR A 562 -10.31 -11.17 -13.94
C THR A 562 -11.54 -10.29 -14.05
N THR A 563 -12.51 -10.38 -13.13
CA THR A 563 -13.72 -9.54 -13.24
C THR A 563 -13.39 -8.05 -13.22
N THR A 564 -12.38 -7.64 -12.44
CA THR A 564 -11.94 -6.24 -12.39
C THR A 564 -11.38 -5.78 -13.75
N ALA A 565 -10.51 -6.59 -14.37
CA ALA A 565 -10.00 -6.29 -15.70
C ALA A 565 -11.12 -6.26 -16.74
N LEU A 566 -12.07 -7.20 -16.71
CA LEU A 566 -13.21 -7.21 -17.63
C LEU A 566 -14.01 -5.91 -17.53
N VAL A 567 -14.25 -5.39 -16.33
CA VAL A 567 -14.92 -4.09 -16.13
C VAL A 567 -14.12 -2.96 -16.78
N CYS A 568 -12.79 -2.89 -16.56
CA CYS A 568 -11.94 -1.88 -17.18
C CYS A 568 -11.96 -1.96 -18.72
N VAL A 569 -11.78 -3.16 -19.27
CA VAL A 569 -11.77 -3.40 -20.72
C VAL A 569 -13.12 -3.06 -21.34
N TYR A 570 -14.22 -3.44 -20.69
CA TYR A 570 -15.58 -3.15 -21.14
C TYR A 570 -15.85 -1.64 -21.16
N MET A 571 -15.51 -0.91 -20.09
CA MET A 571 -15.66 0.54 -20.07
C MET A 571 -14.85 1.23 -21.18
N LEU A 572 -13.59 0.81 -21.39
CA LEU A 572 -12.75 1.32 -22.48
C LEU A 572 -13.39 1.08 -23.85
N ARG A 573 -13.95 -0.13 -24.07
CA ARG A 573 -14.66 -0.46 -25.31
C ARG A 573 -15.88 0.45 -25.53
N VAL A 574 -16.73 0.60 -24.50
CA VAL A 574 -17.94 1.42 -24.56
C VAL A 574 -17.64 2.88 -24.91
N VAL A 575 -16.61 3.50 -24.32
CA VAL A 575 -16.27 4.91 -24.60
C VAL A 575 -15.66 5.11 -25.99
N LEU A 576 -14.94 4.11 -26.52
CA LEU A 576 -14.39 4.15 -27.87
C LEU A 576 -15.47 3.95 -28.94
N GLU A 577 -16.46 3.08 -28.69
CA GLU A 577 -17.58 2.89 -29.60
C GLU A 577 -18.45 4.14 -29.75
N ASP A 578 -18.62 4.92 -28.67
CA ASP A 578 -19.28 6.23 -28.75
C ASP A 578 -18.54 7.19 -29.69
N SER A 579 -17.20 7.14 -29.68
CA SER A 579 -16.35 7.97 -30.54
C SER A 579 -16.41 7.55 -32.02
N ALA A 580 -16.83 6.32 -32.32
CA ALA A 580 -16.90 5.77 -33.67
C ALA A 580 -18.31 5.81 -34.30
N SER A 581 -19.38 5.90 -33.50
CA SER A 581 -20.75 5.66 -33.96
C SER A 581 -21.50 6.94 -34.39
N CYS A 582 -22.22 6.87 -35.52
CA CYS A 582 -23.21 7.89 -35.94
C CYS A 582 -24.64 7.64 -35.40
N LYS A 583 -24.86 6.53 -34.68
CA LYS A 583 -26.14 6.17 -34.03
C LYS A 583 -26.07 6.49 -32.53
N PRO A 584 -27.21 6.51 -31.79
CA PRO A 584 -27.12 6.54 -30.33
C PRO A 584 -26.27 5.36 -29.86
N SER A 585 -25.13 5.69 -29.24
CA SER A 585 -24.18 4.72 -28.71
C SER A 585 -24.73 4.10 -27.42
N LEU A 586 -24.20 2.92 -27.06
CA LEU A 586 -24.49 2.30 -25.78
C LEU A 586 -24.15 3.24 -24.61
N LEU A 587 -23.07 4.02 -24.73
CA LEU A 587 -22.74 5.03 -23.73
C LEU A 587 -23.88 6.04 -23.53
N LYS A 588 -24.44 6.61 -24.61
CA LYS A 588 -25.57 7.55 -24.50
C LYS A 588 -26.80 6.91 -23.88
N GLU A 589 -27.05 5.63 -24.12
CA GLU A 589 -28.13 4.88 -23.47
C GLU A 589 -27.88 4.72 -21.96
N ILE A 590 -26.66 4.35 -21.56
CA ILE A 590 -26.25 4.23 -20.15
C ILE A 590 -26.44 5.59 -19.45
N LEU A 591 -25.92 6.68 -20.03
CA LEU A 591 -25.98 8.02 -19.46
C LEU A 591 -27.40 8.61 -19.47
N GLY A 592 -28.23 8.23 -20.45
CA GLY A 592 -29.63 8.64 -20.57
C GLY A 592 -30.60 7.88 -19.65
N SER A 593 -30.22 6.71 -19.15
CA SER A 593 -31.03 5.82 -18.31
C SER A 593 -31.15 6.29 -16.85
N ARG A 594 -31.40 7.57 -16.62
CA ARG A 594 -31.43 8.22 -15.28
C ARG A 594 -32.61 7.80 -14.36
N GLY A 595 -33.25 6.64 -14.56
CA GLY A 595 -34.32 6.22 -13.64
C GLY A 595 -35.09 4.91 -13.87
N ALA A 596 -34.74 4.03 -14.82
CA ALA A 596 -35.63 2.92 -15.21
C ALA A 596 -35.04 1.49 -15.13
N GLY A 597 -33.92 1.27 -14.44
CA GLY A 597 -33.38 -0.06 -14.16
C GLY A 597 -33.74 -0.56 -12.75
N HIS A 598 -33.79 -1.88 -12.54
CA HIS A 598 -33.81 -2.50 -11.22
C HIS A 598 -32.56 -2.05 -10.45
N ARG A 599 -32.65 -0.95 -9.70
CA ARG A 599 -31.54 -0.49 -8.86
C ARG A 599 -31.28 -1.55 -7.81
N ARG A 600 -30.13 -2.22 -7.91
CA ARG A 600 -29.64 -3.07 -6.82
C ARG A 600 -29.56 -2.26 -5.55
N GLN A 601 -29.93 -2.87 -4.43
CA GLN A 601 -29.82 -2.22 -3.12
C GLN A 601 -28.37 -1.84 -2.81
N SER A 602 -27.41 -2.71 -3.16
CA SER A 602 -25.96 -2.44 -3.01
C SER A 602 -25.47 -1.23 -3.80
N ALA A 603 -26.05 -0.94 -4.98
CA ALA A 603 -25.69 0.22 -5.79
C ALA A 603 -26.06 1.55 -5.11
N ALA A 604 -27.17 1.57 -4.38
CA ALA A 604 -27.59 2.72 -3.57
C ALA A 604 -26.73 2.85 -2.32
N LEU A 605 -26.51 1.74 -1.59
CA LEU A 605 -25.69 1.73 -0.37
C LEU A 605 -24.26 2.25 -0.61
N ILE A 606 -23.62 1.87 -1.72
CA ILE A 606 -22.27 2.34 -2.03
C ILE A 606 -22.25 3.83 -2.37
N ALA A 607 -23.29 4.31 -3.04
CA ALA A 607 -23.44 5.74 -3.30
C ALA A 607 -23.59 6.53 -2.00
N ASP A 608 -24.00 5.90 -0.90
CA ASP A 608 -24.12 6.54 0.40
C ASP A 608 -22.82 6.51 1.20
N PHE A 609 -21.80 5.73 0.82
CA PHE A 609 -20.50 5.76 1.51
C PHE A 609 -19.83 7.12 1.36
N VAL A 610 -19.35 7.67 2.47
CA VAL A 610 -18.85 9.06 2.55
C VAL A 610 -17.77 9.33 1.52
N VAL A 611 -16.78 8.45 1.41
CA VAL A 611 -15.67 8.61 0.48
C VAL A 611 -16.13 8.60 -0.98
N ILE A 612 -17.09 7.74 -1.33
CA ILE A 612 -17.64 7.66 -2.70
C ILE A 612 -18.49 8.90 -3.00
N ARG A 613 -19.33 9.37 -2.06
CA ARG A 613 -20.08 10.63 -2.23
C ARG A 613 -19.14 11.81 -2.47
N LYS A 614 -18.05 11.90 -1.70
CA LYS A 614 -17.05 12.96 -1.88
C LYS A 614 -16.37 12.84 -3.24
N LEU A 615 -15.92 11.64 -3.62
CA LEU A 615 -15.32 11.39 -4.93
C LEU A 615 -16.24 11.85 -6.07
N LEU A 616 -17.51 11.45 -6.05
CA LEU A 616 -18.48 11.80 -7.09
C LEU A 616 -18.79 13.30 -7.15
N LYS A 617 -18.56 14.05 -6.06
CA LYS A 617 -18.67 15.52 -6.06
C LYS A 617 -17.39 16.20 -6.53
N THR A 618 -16.23 15.57 -6.32
CA THR A 618 -14.92 16.06 -6.78
C THR A 618 -14.77 15.92 -8.29
N LEU A 619 -15.28 14.83 -8.88
CA LEU A 619 -15.19 14.57 -10.31
C LEU A 619 -16.22 15.39 -11.11
N ASP A 620 -15.77 16.10 -12.14
CA ASP A 620 -16.64 16.95 -12.98
C ASP A 620 -17.76 16.14 -13.65
N ASN A 621 -17.49 14.88 -14.00
CA ASN A 621 -18.43 13.95 -14.62
C ASN A 621 -18.90 12.85 -13.63
N GLY A 622 -18.87 13.12 -12.31
CA GLY A 622 -19.12 12.13 -11.26
C GLY A 622 -20.40 11.29 -11.44
N SER A 623 -21.51 11.91 -11.80
CA SER A 623 -22.76 11.16 -12.05
C SER A 623 -22.64 10.20 -13.23
N ASP A 624 -21.95 10.60 -14.29
CA ASP A 624 -21.87 9.85 -15.53
C ASP A 624 -20.83 8.72 -15.41
N CYS A 625 -19.70 8.95 -14.74
CA CYS A 625 -18.71 7.91 -14.48
C CYS A 625 -19.27 6.83 -13.55
N LYS A 626 -20.09 7.19 -12.55
CA LYS A 626 -20.79 6.21 -11.71
C LYS A 626 -21.72 5.32 -12.52
N LEU A 627 -22.54 5.91 -13.40
CA LEU A 627 -23.45 5.15 -14.26
C LEU A 627 -22.70 4.16 -15.14
N LEU A 628 -21.58 4.59 -15.74
CA LEU A 628 -20.73 3.73 -16.57
C LEU A 628 -20.13 2.56 -15.76
N VAL A 629 -19.53 2.84 -14.59
CA VAL A 629 -18.93 1.81 -13.72
C VAL A 629 -19.98 0.81 -13.25
N ASP A 630 -21.10 1.31 -12.73
CA ASP A 630 -22.17 0.48 -12.20
C ASP A 630 -22.75 -0.44 -13.28
N TYR A 631 -22.97 0.09 -14.48
CA TYR A 631 -23.42 -0.68 -15.61
C TYR A 631 -22.39 -1.75 -16.01
N ALA A 632 -21.11 -1.38 -16.13
CA ALA A 632 -20.04 -2.31 -16.48
C ALA A 632 -19.89 -3.44 -15.43
N ILE A 633 -19.99 -3.11 -14.14
CA ILE A 633 -19.97 -4.12 -13.05
C ILE A 633 -21.15 -5.10 -13.21
N ASP A 634 -22.34 -4.61 -13.55
CA ASP A 634 -23.51 -5.48 -13.77
C ASP A 634 -23.32 -6.38 -15.00
N GLN A 635 -22.72 -5.90 -16.09
CA GLN A 635 -22.40 -6.75 -17.23
C GLN A 635 -21.34 -7.82 -16.91
N CYS A 636 -20.46 -7.56 -15.94
CA CYS A 636 -19.35 -8.46 -15.57
C CYS A 636 -19.66 -9.37 -14.36
N GLU A 637 -20.91 -9.44 -13.90
CA GLU A 637 -21.24 -10.01 -12.60
C GLU A 637 -21.23 -11.54 -12.49
N HIS A 638 -21.12 -12.25 -13.62
CA HIS A 638 -21.27 -13.72 -13.75
C HIS A 638 -20.60 -14.54 -12.65
N MET A 639 -19.47 -14.07 -12.13
CA MET A 639 -18.72 -14.72 -11.06
C MET A 639 -18.94 -14.06 -9.69
N GLN A 640 -18.96 -12.73 -9.67
CA GLN A 640 -19.17 -11.91 -8.49
C GLN A 640 -19.48 -10.48 -8.93
N ASN A 641 -20.31 -9.79 -8.14
CA ASN A 641 -20.53 -8.36 -8.29
C ASN A 641 -19.74 -7.63 -7.19
N LEU A 642 -18.85 -6.72 -7.58
CA LEU A 642 -17.98 -6.00 -6.65
C LEU A 642 -18.77 -5.27 -5.56
N ARG A 643 -19.93 -4.71 -5.93
CA ARG A 643 -20.77 -3.92 -5.02
C ARG A 643 -21.44 -4.76 -3.95
N ASP A 644 -21.87 -5.96 -4.33
CA ASP A 644 -22.41 -6.94 -3.40
C ASP A 644 -21.31 -7.47 -2.48
N CYS A 645 -20.09 -7.68 -2.99
CA CYS A 645 -18.94 -8.09 -2.18
C CYS A 645 -18.55 -7.05 -1.11
N ILE A 646 -18.57 -5.75 -1.44
CA ILE A 646 -18.33 -4.67 -0.46
C ILE A 646 -19.36 -4.75 0.67
N SER A 647 -20.65 -4.81 0.29
CA SER A 647 -21.76 -4.81 1.24
C SER A 647 -21.70 -6.04 2.16
N GLN A 648 -21.54 -7.23 1.60
CA GLN A 648 -21.46 -8.48 2.36
C GLN A 648 -20.27 -8.53 3.32
N CYS A 649 -19.08 -8.09 2.88
CA CYS A 649 -17.91 -8.06 3.76
C CYS A 649 -18.09 -7.04 4.89
N ARG A 650 -18.69 -5.87 4.61
CA ARG A 650 -18.99 -4.88 5.64
C ARG A 650 -19.99 -5.42 6.66
N ASP A 651 -21.05 -6.08 6.21
CA ASP A 651 -22.06 -6.65 7.12
C ASP A 651 -21.46 -7.71 8.04
N LEU A 652 -20.61 -8.60 7.50
CA LEU A 652 -19.86 -9.58 8.30
C LEU A 652 -18.85 -8.93 9.25
N ALA A 653 -18.24 -7.81 8.87
CA ALA A 653 -17.34 -7.08 9.76
C ALA A 653 -18.07 -6.46 10.96
N MET A 654 -19.36 -6.12 10.79
CA MET A 654 -20.20 -5.53 11.84
C MET A 654 -20.94 -6.58 12.67
N ASP A 655 -20.88 -7.86 12.30
CA ASP A 655 -21.54 -8.95 13.00
C ASP A 655 -20.87 -9.19 14.36
N ARG A 656 -21.58 -8.86 15.45
CA ARG A 656 -21.09 -8.99 16.82
C ARG A 656 -20.97 -10.46 17.28
N ASP A 657 -21.59 -11.39 16.56
CA ASP A 657 -21.50 -12.82 16.86
C ASP A 657 -20.19 -13.44 16.33
N LEU A 658 -19.47 -12.73 15.45
CA LEU A 658 -18.16 -13.16 14.96
C LEU A 658 -17.01 -12.76 15.90
N PRO A 659 -15.97 -13.60 16.03
CA PRO A 659 -14.73 -13.24 16.73
C PRO A 659 -14.09 -11.98 16.12
N SER A 660 -13.42 -11.18 16.96
CA SER A 660 -12.73 -9.94 16.54
C SER A 660 -11.83 -10.15 15.32
N SER A 661 -10.98 -11.18 15.33
CA SER A 661 -10.07 -11.49 14.22
C SER A 661 -10.79 -11.76 12.89
N LYS A 662 -11.99 -12.35 12.91
CA LYS A 662 -12.80 -12.55 11.70
C LYS A 662 -13.43 -11.23 11.23
N ARG A 663 -13.89 -10.40 12.17
CA ARG A 663 -14.43 -9.07 11.84
C ARG A 663 -13.36 -8.20 11.19
N ASP A 664 -12.13 -8.22 11.73
CA ASP A 664 -10.99 -7.48 11.18
C ASP A 664 -10.63 -7.98 9.78
N PHE A 665 -10.64 -9.30 9.56
CA PHE A 665 -10.45 -9.90 8.24
C PHE A 665 -11.50 -9.43 7.22
N PHE A 666 -12.78 -9.46 7.59
CA PHE A 666 -13.85 -9.01 6.70
C PHE A 666 -13.84 -7.50 6.48
N MET A 667 -13.49 -6.70 7.50
CA MET A 667 -13.33 -5.26 7.37
C MET A 667 -12.23 -4.92 6.36
N LEU A 668 -11.06 -5.55 6.50
CA LEU A 668 -9.95 -5.38 5.56
C LEU A 668 -10.37 -5.73 4.12
N ARG A 669 -11.12 -6.82 3.95
CA ARG A 669 -11.62 -7.23 2.63
C ARG A 669 -12.65 -6.25 2.06
N ALA A 670 -13.57 -5.76 2.90
CA ALA A 670 -14.57 -4.76 2.50
C ALA A 670 -13.88 -3.48 2.01
N VAL A 671 -12.86 -3.05 2.73
CA VAL A 671 -12.00 -1.90 2.41
C VAL A 671 -11.27 -2.10 1.08
N ASN A 672 -10.61 -3.24 0.87
CA ASN A 672 -9.91 -3.51 -0.39
C ASN A 672 -10.87 -3.47 -1.59
N TYR A 673 -12.10 -3.96 -1.42
CA TYR A 673 -13.13 -3.85 -2.46
C TYR A 673 -13.66 -2.43 -2.65
N LEU A 674 -13.76 -1.64 -1.58
CA LEU A 674 -14.12 -0.22 -1.65
C LEU A 674 -13.06 0.58 -2.41
N GLU A 675 -11.78 0.35 -2.11
CA GLU A 675 -10.66 0.97 -2.83
C GLU A 675 -10.69 0.60 -4.31
N ARG A 676 -10.96 -0.68 -4.62
CA ARG A 676 -11.11 -1.12 -6.01
C ARG A 676 -12.25 -0.40 -6.73
N TYR A 677 -13.41 -0.22 -6.07
CA TYR A 677 -14.51 0.55 -6.65
C TYR A 677 -14.14 2.03 -6.85
N PHE A 678 -13.41 2.62 -5.89
CA PHE A 678 -12.88 3.99 -6.00
C PHE A 678 -12.03 4.16 -7.27
N TYR A 679 -11.05 3.27 -7.50
CA TYR A 679 -10.21 3.33 -8.70
C TYR A 679 -11.02 3.11 -9.99
N LEU A 680 -12.03 2.23 -9.99
CA LEU A 680 -12.91 2.06 -11.16
C LEU A 680 -13.69 3.34 -11.49
N VAL A 681 -14.16 4.08 -10.48
CA VAL A 681 -14.83 5.39 -10.67
C VAL A 681 -13.87 6.42 -11.23
N CYS A 682 -12.65 6.50 -10.69
CA CYS A 682 -11.62 7.38 -11.23
C CYS A 682 -11.26 7.02 -12.67
N PHE A 683 -11.08 5.72 -12.96
CA PHE A 683 -10.76 5.22 -14.29
C PHE A 683 -11.88 5.52 -15.28
N ALA A 684 -13.15 5.34 -14.90
CA ALA A 684 -14.28 5.73 -15.74
C ALA A 684 -14.30 7.25 -16.01
N SER A 685 -14.03 8.09 -15.01
CA SER A 685 -13.92 9.54 -15.21
C SER A 685 -12.84 9.89 -16.24
N TYR A 686 -11.65 9.31 -16.10
CA TYR A 686 -10.56 9.42 -17.05
C TYR A 686 -10.98 8.95 -18.46
N LEU A 687 -11.59 7.77 -18.58
CA LEU A 687 -12.05 7.23 -19.86
C LEU A 687 -13.08 8.14 -20.54
N LEU A 688 -13.98 8.76 -19.75
CA LEU A 688 -14.99 9.66 -20.29
C LEU A 688 -14.40 11.00 -20.79
N GLU A 689 -13.33 11.49 -20.17
CA GLU A 689 -12.62 12.71 -20.57
C GLU A 689 -11.70 12.46 -21.76
N GLU A 690 -10.83 11.45 -21.67
CA GLU A 690 -9.77 11.21 -22.66
C GLU A 690 -10.26 10.59 -23.97
N ARG A 691 -11.47 10.00 -23.99
CA ARG A 691 -12.08 9.51 -25.24
C ARG A 691 -12.22 10.61 -26.30
N GLU A 692 -12.48 11.86 -25.89
CA GLU A 692 -12.65 13.00 -26.81
C GLU A 692 -11.34 13.39 -27.51
N HIS A 693 -10.21 12.89 -26.99
CA HIS A 693 -8.87 13.16 -27.48
C HIS A 693 -8.12 11.89 -27.86
N TYR A 694 -8.83 10.76 -28.03
CA TYR A 694 -8.24 9.46 -28.35
C TYR A 694 -7.07 9.10 -27.44
N PHE A 695 -7.16 9.46 -26.15
CA PHE A 695 -6.16 9.18 -25.12
C PHE A 695 -4.76 9.72 -25.44
N GLN A 696 -4.69 10.85 -26.17
CA GLN A 696 -3.42 11.49 -26.55
C GLN A 696 -2.95 12.55 -25.55
N ARG A 697 -3.81 13.05 -24.65
CA ARG A 697 -3.40 14.13 -23.73
C ARG A 697 -2.68 13.57 -22.52
N SER A 698 -3.25 12.55 -21.89
CA SER A 698 -2.72 11.97 -20.66
C SER A 698 -3.05 10.49 -20.58
N LEU A 699 -2.21 9.76 -19.84
CA LEU A 699 -2.55 8.43 -19.34
C LEU A 699 -3.17 8.54 -17.93
N PHE A 700 -3.67 7.42 -17.39
CA PHE A 700 -4.41 7.40 -16.15
C PHE A 700 -3.57 7.83 -14.95
N VAL A 701 -2.31 7.39 -14.85
CA VAL A 701 -1.40 7.81 -13.76
C VAL A 701 -1.21 9.32 -13.75
N THR A 702 -0.88 9.91 -14.90
CA THR A 702 -0.69 11.36 -15.04
C THR A 702 -1.99 12.11 -14.76
N TRP A 703 -3.13 11.59 -15.23
CA TRP A 703 -4.45 12.17 -14.99
C TRP A 703 -4.81 12.17 -13.49
N MET A 704 -4.54 11.07 -12.78
CA MET A 704 -4.74 10.97 -11.32
C MET A 704 -3.91 12.00 -10.56
N ASN A 705 -2.67 12.25 -11.00
CA ASN A 705 -1.74 13.19 -10.36
C ASN A 705 -2.10 14.67 -10.61
N GLU A 706 -2.54 15.00 -11.82
CA GLU A 706 -2.59 16.38 -12.27
C GLU A 706 -4.02 16.95 -12.33
N ARG A 707 -5.03 16.14 -12.69
CA ARG A 707 -6.35 16.65 -13.08
C ARG A 707 -7.11 17.36 -11.96
N TYR A 708 -6.98 16.85 -10.74
CA TYR A 708 -7.66 17.36 -9.54
C TYR A 708 -6.66 17.67 -8.40
N GLY A 709 -5.38 17.87 -8.75
CA GLY A 709 -4.30 18.06 -7.78
C GLY A 709 -4.26 16.95 -6.72
N SER A 710 -4.23 17.33 -5.44
CA SER A 710 -4.20 16.37 -4.32
C SER A 710 -5.54 15.71 -4.00
N ALA A 711 -6.66 16.19 -4.55
CA ALA A 711 -8.00 15.89 -4.03
C ALA A 711 -8.36 14.40 -4.07
N LEU A 712 -7.97 13.68 -5.13
CA LEU A 712 -8.24 12.23 -5.23
C LEU A 712 -7.41 11.44 -4.21
N TYR A 713 -6.15 11.82 -4.01
CA TYR A 713 -5.26 11.20 -3.04
C TYR A 713 -5.64 11.53 -1.60
N GLU A 714 -6.17 12.72 -1.34
CA GLU A 714 -6.74 13.10 -0.05
C GLU A 714 -7.94 12.22 0.33
N LEU A 715 -8.82 11.91 -0.62
CA LEU A 715 -9.92 10.98 -0.39
C LEU A 715 -9.43 9.55 -0.15
N LEU A 716 -8.41 9.11 -0.88
CA LEU A 716 -7.79 7.82 -0.70
C LEU A 716 -7.06 7.70 0.66
N ASP A 717 -6.44 8.77 1.16
CA ASP A 717 -5.84 8.83 2.50
C ASP A 717 -6.87 8.70 3.63
N ASN A 718 -8.13 9.04 3.34
CA ASN A 718 -9.25 8.99 4.27
C ASN A 718 -10.32 7.98 3.81
N LEU A 719 -9.90 6.87 3.19
CA LEU A 719 -10.81 5.86 2.68
C LEU A 719 -11.54 5.16 3.82
N CYS A 720 -12.82 5.48 4.00
CA CYS A 720 -13.68 4.91 5.03
C CYS A 720 -15.15 4.82 4.57
N PHE A 721 -15.94 4.02 5.29
CA PHE A 721 -17.37 3.88 5.01
C PHE A 721 -18.22 5.04 5.57
N GLU A 722 -17.82 5.60 6.71
CA GLU A 722 -18.65 6.50 7.55
C GLU A 722 -17.92 7.81 7.92
N GLU A 723 -18.68 8.82 8.34
CA GLU A 723 -18.22 10.22 8.49
C GLU A 723 -17.41 10.45 9.78
N GLU A 724 -17.40 9.48 10.70
CA GLU A 724 -16.77 9.64 12.01
C GLU A 724 -15.25 9.77 11.89
N ILE A 725 -14.78 11.01 12.02
CA ILE A 725 -13.40 11.36 12.37
C ILE A 725 -13.09 10.69 13.71
N GLY A 726 -12.52 9.48 13.66
CA GLY A 726 -12.13 8.73 14.85
C GLY A 726 -12.78 7.36 15.06
N ALA A 727 -13.63 6.86 14.17
CA ALA A 727 -14.12 5.47 14.27
C ALA A 727 -13.00 4.43 14.00
N GLU A 728 -13.19 3.20 14.48
CA GLU A 728 -12.32 2.02 14.32
C GLU A 728 -12.10 1.58 12.85
N THR A 729 -12.60 2.33 11.87
CA THR A 729 -12.73 1.95 10.45
C THR A 729 -11.90 2.79 9.49
N HIS A 730 -10.94 3.58 10.00
CA HIS A 730 -9.99 4.30 9.15
C HIS A 730 -9.04 3.34 8.47
N VAL A 731 -9.00 3.39 7.14
CA VAL A 731 -7.99 2.70 6.36
C VAL A 731 -6.82 3.65 6.21
N SER A 732 -5.70 3.21 6.77
CA SER A 732 -4.33 3.46 6.35
C SER A 732 -4.07 4.50 5.25
N SER A 733 -3.22 5.47 5.59
CA SER A 733 -2.65 6.46 4.67
C SER A 733 -2.08 5.81 3.39
N MET A 734 -2.01 6.57 2.30
CA MET A 734 -1.42 6.18 1.02
C MET A 734 -0.02 5.60 1.19
N ARG A 735 0.74 6.21 2.09
CA ARG A 735 2.03 5.70 2.56
C ARG A 735 1.94 4.25 3.03
N TRP A 736 0.97 3.90 3.85
CA TRP A 736 0.82 2.54 4.34
C TRP A 736 0.32 1.57 3.26
N ARG A 737 -0.51 2.04 2.33
CA ARG A 737 -0.89 1.25 1.14
C ARG A 737 0.31 0.89 0.28
N TRP A 738 1.26 1.81 0.09
CA TRP A 738 2.53 1.53 -0.57
C TRP A 738 3.47 0.66 0.28
N ARG A 739 3.55 0.87 1.60
CA ARG A 739 4.32 -0.04 2.49
C ARG A 739 3.91 -1.51 2.34
N ARG A 740 2.61 -1.80 2.14
CA ARG A 740 2.12 -3.17 1.87
C ARG A 740 2.59 -3.75 0.55
N LYS A 741 2.82 -2.88 -0.43
CA LYS A 741 3.25 -3.22 -1.79
C LYS A 741 4.77 -3.22 -1.95
N ARG A 742 5.49 -2.85 -0.89
CA ARG A 742 6.95 -2.87 -0.85
C ARG A 742 7.50 -4.24 -1.16
N LYS A 743 8.44 -4.29 -2.11
CA LYS A 743 9.30 -5.45 -2.34
C LYS A 743 10.04 -5.76 -1.04
N LEU A 744 9.67 -6.88 -0.41
CA LEU A 744 10.36 -7.38 0.77
C LEU A 744 11.73 -7.90 0.34
N VAL A 745 12.73 -7.03 0.37
CA VAL A 745 14.08 -7.40 -0.02
C VAL A 745 14.67 -8.28 1.06
N SER A 746 15.38 -9.33 0.65
CA SER A 746 16.13 -10.21 1.56
C SER A 746 17.47 -9.64 2.04
N ARG A 747 17.90 -8.48 1.51
CA ARG A 747 19.13 -7.73 1.85
C ARG A 747 18.99 -6.25 1.49
N LEU A 748 19.57 -5.34 2.27
CA LEU A 748 19.73 -3.93 1.87
C LEU A 748 21.00 -3.82 1.02
N GLU A 749 20.87 -3.74 -0.30
CA GLU A 749 22.00 -3.51 -1.23
C GLU A 749 22.10 -2.03 -1.63
#